data_AF-A0ABD3MVF4-F1
#
_entry.id   AF-A0ABD3MVF4-F1
#
_cell.length_a   1.000
_cell.length_b   1.000
_cell.length_c   1.000
_cell.angle_alpha   90.00
_cell.angle_beta   90.00
_cell.angle_gamma   90.00
#
_symmetry.space_group_name_H-M   'P 1'
#
loop_
_entity.id
_entity.type
_entity.pdbx_description
1 polymer ?
#
loop_
_entity_poly.entity_id
_entity_poly.type
_entity_poly.pdbx_seq_one_letter_code
_entity_poly.pdbx_strand_id
1 'polypeptide(L)'
;MSDTKQTNPLSQQSLPSPLILGSSSFTRKLILREMGIPFHILVRSIDEKAIGDRTKDPHELVLAVARAKMAKLIESFKTGDCNGELPTTDWNGEHVILTGDQVITCDDTILEKPSDVKEAKAFVKMYASHPPSTVGSVILSHYPSGITVEGTDKATIYFKESVGDVDATTNLDLVDRMLQEGAPILSCAGGLMIEHPMVREHVERIDGTEDSVMGLSKDLVERLLRELRSKLLLDGSLSQLPLLTGGLSSTVLPPAPKNASSMPLAELLRELEKRSLPAKGFYCDDAKTLQAAFDSEHESQIETMKKELLDKQIVEARDQALRQQQEFVRESSAEEERLMASDVRIAACFKTIKEGDAVHCRIEGLTDISTRSLSKLLWTDKHLVTVDVSNMNLSDVSGAFLGRSLRNNTTLKRLEMGGNQFCSRACLELAESLLANNGSALCFLSLESNPLATGDNNKESIALLAKAVGANTSLVSLSLWRCGLGINDGKLFAQAIINGNSTLVSLEMGYNLFDNLDVEAIARQLVSTYDMLKRKQTMYFHSHYHCNCTDKDTNRKYRAAKLAREAELAEKQRQEIQSKIEEELAQQKELDKAKWLAREEAIRADARRREAEERKLGLEKEAQLQKAREQAQKMEDARVKMSKKKSKCKKGGKKK
;
A
#
# COMPACT_ATOMS: atom_id res chain seq x y z
N MET A 1 -30.16 1.99 -8.68
CA MET A 1 -30.39 1.48 -7.31
C MET A 1 -29.70 2.47 -6.38
N SER A 2 -30.42 2.97 -5.39
CA SER A 2 -30.01 4.07 -4.53
C SER A 2 -28.82 3.68 -3.65
N ASP A 3 -27.68 4.34 -3.84
CA ASP A 3 -26.58 4.37 -2.87
C ASP A 3 -27.07 5.11 -1.62
N THR A 4 -27.66 4.38 -0.67
CA THR A 4 -27.76 4.82 0.72
C THR A 4 -26.34 4.96 1.24
N LYS A 5 -25.78 6.17 1.19
CA LYS A 5 -24.53 6.53 1.88
C LYS A 5 -24.71 6.19 3.36
N GLN A 6 -24.12 5.09 3.79
CA GLN A 6 -24.16 4.59 5.16
C GLN A 6 -23.54 5.66 6.08
N THR A 7 -24.36 6.24 6.93
CA THR A 7 -23.98 7.30 7.87
C THR A 7 -23.31 6.69 9.10
N ASN A 8 -22.09 7.11 9.42
CA ASN A 8 -21.30 6.61 10.55
C ASN A 8 -22.02 6.83 11.91
N PRO A 9 -22.41 5.76 12.63
CA PRO A 9 -23.09 5.85 13.93
C PRO A 9 -22.35 6.64 15.01
N LEU A 10 -21.01 6.65 15.03
CA LEU A 10 -20.25 7.47 15.99
C LEU A 10 -20.50 8.95 15.78
N SER A 11 -20.47 9.40 14.52
CA SER A 11 -20.69 10.80 14.17
C SER A 11 -22.11 11.24 14.52
N GLN A 12 -23.11 10.37 14.29
CA GLN A 12 -24.50 10.64 14.66
C GLN A 12 -24.68 10.82 16.16
N GLN A 13 -23.93 10.06 16.97
CA GLN A 13 -23.96 10.17 18.43
C GLN A 13 -22.96 11.21 18.98
N SER A 14 -22.21 11.91 18.11
CA SER A 14 -21.12 12.81 18.52
C SER A 14 -20.16 12.15 19.50
N LEU A 15 -19.72 10.93 19.19
CA LEU A 15 -18.77 10.17 19.99
C LEU A 15 -17.37 10.19 19.36
N PRO A 16 -16.30 10.02 20.17
CA PRO A 16 -14.93 9.95 19.68
C PRO A 16 -14.72 8.95 18.53
N SER A 17 -13.95 9.40 17.53
CA SER A 17 -13.64 8.66 16.32
C SER A 17 -12.16 8.85 15.96
N PRO A 18 -11.43 7.81 15.51
CA PRO A 18 -11.91 6.45 15.25
C PRO A 18 -12.15 5.62 16.53
N LEU A 19 -13.03 4.62 16.43
CA LEU A 19 -13.27 3.62 17.48
C LEU A 19 -12.01 2.80 17.73
N ILE A 20 -11.65 2.52 18.98
CA ILE A 20 -10.60 1.56 19.30
C ILE A 20 -11.22 0.16 19.35
N LEU A 21 -10.89 -0.70 18.39
CA LEU A 21 -11.36 -2.07 18.33
C LEU A 21 -10.42 -3.01 19.09
N GLY A 22 -10.90 -3.50 20.22
CA GLY A 22 -10.26 -4.49 21.08
C GLY A 22 -10.35 -5.93 20.60
N SER A 23 -10.41 -6.16 19.28
CA SER A 23 -10.54 -7.48 18.68
C SER A 23 -9.75 -7.59 17.38
N SER A 24 -9.11 -8.74 17.17
CA SER A 24 -8.44 -9.10 15.92
C SER A 24 -9.37 -9.77 14.90
N SER A 25 -10.62 -10.06 15.28
CA SER A 25 -11.58 -10.82 14.45
C SER A 25 -11.84 -10.17 13.09
N PHE A 26 -11.70 -10.95 12.02
CA PHE A 26 -11.98 -10.51 10.65
C PHE A 26 -13.44 -10.08 10.46
N THR A 27 -14.39 -10.87 10.95
CA THR A 27 -15.82 -10.60 10.78
C THR A 27 -16.26 -9.35 11.52
N ARG A 28 -15.76 -9.10 12.74
CA ARG A 28 -16.04 -7.86 13.49
C ARG A 28 -15.52 -6.62 12.75
N LYS A 29 -14.34 -6.71 12.13
CA LYS A 29 -13.77 -5.64 11.29
C LYS A 29 -14.63 -5.38 10.05
N LEU A 30 -15.12 -6.44 9.40
CA LEU A 30 -16.00 -6.33 8.24
C LEU A 30 -17.33 -5.66 8.62
N ILE A 31 -17.97 -6.10 9.71
CA ILE A 31 -19.23 -5.54 10.19
C ILE A 31 -19.09 -4.05 10.53
N LEU A 32 -18.02 -3.64 11.22
CA LEU A 32 -17.80 -2.22 11.52
C LEU A 32 -17.53 -1.38 10.26
N ARG A 33 -16.84 -1.92 9.24
CA ARG A 33 -16.69 -1.26 7.93
C ARG A 33 -18.03 -1.10 7.23
N GLU A 34 -18.87 -2.13 7.25
CA GLU A 34 -20.24 -2.05 6.73
C GLU A 34 -21.05 -1.01 7.50
N MET A 35 -20.92 -0.90 8.81
CA MET A 35 -21.57 0.18 9.58
C MET A 35 -21.01 1.57 9.29
N GLY A 36 -19.95 1.70 8.48
CA GLY A 36 -19.27 2.98 8.22
C GLY A 36 -18.53 3.54 9.44
N ILE A 37 -18.24 2.70 10.44
CA ILE A 37 -17.53 3.10 11.66
C ILE A 37 -16.02 3.02 11.39
N PRO A 38 -15.28 4.14 11.38
CA PRO A 38 -13.83 4.10 11.32
C PRO A 38 -13.29 3.54 12.65
N PHE A 39 -12.35 2.62 12.57
CA PHE A 39 -11.74 2.02 13.76
C PHE A 39 -10.23 1.85 13.61
N HIS A 40 -9.56 1.82 14.76
CA HIS A 40 -8.16 1.48 14.93
C HIS A 40 -8.06 0.22 15.79
N ILE A 41 -7.25 -0.75 15.40
CA ILE A 41 -7.17 -2.04 16.10
C ILE A 41 -6.13 -1.94 17.21
N LEU A 42 -6.55 -2.21 18.45
CA LEU A 42 -5.63 -2.29 19.58
C LEU A 42 -6.02 -3.51 20.42
N VAL A 43 -5.19 -4.54 20.43
CA VAL A 43 -5.47 -5.79 21.14
C VAL A 43 -4.38 -6.04 22.18
N ARG A 44 -4.78 -6.54 23.35
CA ARG A 44 -3.88 -7.04 24.40
C ARG A 44 -4.24 -8.50 24.69
N SER A 45 -3.24 -9.36 24.72
CA SER A 45 -3.44 -10.81 24.91
C SER A 45 -3.92 -11.13 26.32
N ILE A 46 -4.93 -11.98 26.43
CA ILE A 46 -5.40 -12.56 27.70
C ILE A 46 -5.59 -14.07 27.54
N ASP A 47 -5.51 -14.81 28.64
CA ASP A 47 -5.89 -16.21 28.68
C ASP A 47 -7.41 -16.33 28.84
N GLU A 48 -8.12 -16.35 27.71
CA GLU A 48 -9.59 -16.42 27.69
C GLU A 48 -10.12 -17.71 28.35
N LYS A 49 -9.37 -18.81 28.27
CA LYS A 49 -9.76 -20.11 28.84
C LYS A 49 -9.73 -20.11 30.37
N ALA A 50 -8.94 -19.24 30.97
CA ALA A 50 -8.91 -19.06 32.42
C ALA A 50 -10.07 -18.21 32.98
N ILE A 51 -10.95 -17.67 32.13
CA ILE A 51 -11.95 -16.67 32.52
C ILE A 51 -13.37 -17.19 32.33
N GLY A 52 -14.12 -17.34 33.42
CA GLY A 52 -15.54 -17.74 33.40
C GLY A 52 -15.75 -19.26 33.36
N ASP A 53 -16.99 -19.66 33.62
CA ASP A 53 -17.40 -21.06 33.74
C ASP A 53 -18.17 -21.50 32.50
N ARG A 54 -17.68 -22.52 31.79
CA ARG A 54 -18.29 -23.04 30.55
C ARG A 54 -19.50 -23.93 30.81
N THR A 55 -19.79 -24.24 32.07
CA THR A 55 -20.93 -25.07 32.47
C THR A 55 -22.15 -24.24 32.93
N LYS A 56 -22.03 -22.92 32.88
CA LYS A 56 -23.04 -21.95 33.33
C LYS A 56 -23.62 -21.18 32.15
N ASP A 57 -24.37 -20.12 32.47
CA ASP A 57 -25.01 -19.25 31.49
C ASP A 57 -23.99 -18.71 30.47
N PRO A 58 -24.16 -19.01 29.17
CA PRO A 58 -23.29 -18.50 28.12
C PRO A 58 -23.25 -16.97 28.06
N HIS A 59 -24.33 -16.27 28.45
CA HIS A 59 -24.37 -14.80 28.47
C HIS A 59 -23.40 -14.21 29.49
N GLU A 60 -23.29 -14.81 30.68
CA GLU A 60 -22.34 -14.40 31.71
C GLU A 60 -20.90 -14.66 31.28
N LEU A 61 -20.65 -15.80 30.62
CA LEU A 61 -19.33 -16.17 30.12
C LEU A 61 -18.80 -15.13 29.13
N VAL A 62 -19.57 -14.82 28.08
CA VAL A 62 -19.11 -13.89 27.04
C VAL A 62 -18.93 -12.47 27.56
N LEU A 63 -19.73 -12.04 28.55
CA LEU A 63 -19.52 -10.77 29.22
C LEU A 63 -18.25 -10.78 30.06
N ALA A 64 -17.98 -11.84 30.82
CA ALA A 64 -16.78 -11.96 31.63
C ALA A 64 -15.49 -11.87 30.78
N VAL A 65 -15.46 -12.60 29.65
CA VAL A 65 -14.32 -12.57 28.73
C VAL A 65 -14.17 -11.18 28.08
N ALA A 66 -15.25 -10.59 27.59
CA ALA A 66 -15.19 -9.25 26.99
C ALA A 66 -14.78 -8.16 27.99
N ARG A 67 -15.22 -8.24 29.26
CA ARG A 67 -14.81 -7.32 30.34
C ARG A 67 -13.33 -7.45 30.64
N ALA A 68 -12.80 -8.67 30.66
CA ALA A 68 -11.36 -8.89 30.87
C ALA A 68 -10.52 -8.31 29.72
N LYS A 69 -10.98 -8.45 28.46
CA LYS A 69 -10.37 -7.79 27.29
C LYS A 69 -10.36 -6.26 27.47
N MET A 70 -11.49 -5.69 27.89
CA MET A 70 -11.63 -4.25 28.10
C MET A 70 -10.71 -3.76 29.22
N ALA A 71 -10.67 -4.46 30.36
CA ALA A 71 -9.85 -4.09 31.51
C ALA A 71 -8.37 -4.00 31.13
N LYS A 72 -7.86 -4.93 30.32
CA LYS A 72 -6.47 -4.91 29.84
C LYS A 72 -6.17 -3.75 28.90
N LEU A 73 -7.12 -3.37 28.05
CA LEU A 73 -6.97 -2.18 27.22
C LEU A 73 -6.92 -0.93 28.09
N ILE A 74 -7.90 -0.75 28.98
CA ILE A 74 -7.96 0.40 29.90
C ILE A 74 -6.70 0.51 30.76
N GLU A 75 -6.13 -0.61 31.21
CA GLU A 75 -4.84 -0.64 31.91
C GLU A 75 -3.71 -0.04 31.04
N SER A 76 -3.61 -0.45 29.77
CA SER A 76 -2.62 0.07 28.80
C SER A 76 -2.79 1.57 28.53
N PHE A 77 -4.05 2.07 28.46
CA PHE A 77 -4.33 3.51 28.39
C PHE A 77 -3.88 4.26 29.65
N LYS A 78 -4.09 3.69 30.84
CA LYS A 78 -3.70 4.31 32.11
C LYS A 78 -2.18 4.33 32.33
N THR A 79 -1.47 3.30 31.90
CA THR A 79 0.00 3.22 32.02
C THR A 79 0.74 3.98 30.92
N GLY A 80 0.03 4.40 29.86
CA GLY A 80 0.62 5.06 28.69
C GLY A 80 1.38 4.11 27.75
N ASP A 81 1.25 2.80 27.96
CA ASP A 81 1.89 1.75 27.18
C ASP A 81 1.42 1.75 25.71
N CYS A 82 0.20 2.22 25.43
CA CYS A 82 -0.32 2.35 24.07
C CYS A 82 -0.09 3.71 23.42
N ASN A 83 0.55 4.70 24.06
CA ASN A 83 0.60 6.09 23.56
C ASN A 83 1.23 6.23 22.15
N GLY A 84 2.16 5.34 21.76
CA GLY A 84 2.73 5.30 20.42
C GLY A 84 1.91 4.52 19.38
N GLU A 85 0.89 3.79 19.82
CA GLU A 85 -0.02 2.98 18.99
C GLU A 85 -1.36 3.70 18.74
N LEU A 86 -1.74 4.68 19.56
CA LEU A 86 -3.04 5.34 19.45
C LEU A 86 -3.19 6.21 18.19
N PRO A 87 -4.38 6.24 17.58
CA PRO A 87 -4.66 7.13 16.45
C PRO A 87 -4.70 8.59 16.91
N THR A 88 -4.28 9.51 16.04
CA THR A 88 -4.53 10.94 16.23
C THR A 88 -6.02 11.19 16.23
N THR A 89 -6.52 11.86 17.27
CA THR A 89 -7.95 12.14 17.45
C THR A 89 -8.18 13.64 17.62
N ASP A 90 -9.22 14.17 16.97
CA ASP A 90 -9.68 15.55 17.16
C ASP A 90 -10.43 15.74 18.50
N TRP A 91 -10.63 14.65 19.25
CA TRP A 91 -11.41 14.61 20.49
C TRP A 91 -10.57 14.83 21.74
N ASN A 92 -9.51 15.64 21.67
CA ASN A 92 -8.68 16.00 22.83
C ASN A 92 -8.15 14.79 23.65
N GLY A 93 -7.84 13.67 22.97
CA GLY A 93 -7.39 12.43 23.60
C GLY A 93 -8.51 11.52 24.15
N GLU A 94 -9.78 11.85 23.90
CA GLU A 94 -10.92 10.99 24.22
C GLU A 94 -11.03 9.83 23.21
N HIS A 95 -11.43 8.66 23.69
CA HIS A 95 -11.57 7.45 22.90
C HIS A 95 -12.80 6.63 23.30
N VAL A 96 -13.46 6.02 22.31
CA VAL A 96 -14.43 4.94 22.53
C VAL A 96 -13.77 3.63 22.19
N ILE A 97 -13.84 2.66 23.09
CA ILE A 97 -13.22 1.35 22.96
C ILE A 97 -14.32 0.30 22.87
N LEU A 98 -14.23 -0.62 21.91
CA LEU A 98 -15.15 -1.75 21.75
C LEU A 98 -14.41 -3.07 22.00
N THR A 99 -14.89 -3.86 22.96
CA THR A 99 -14.54 -5.28 23.07
C THR A 99 -15.78 -6.14 22.91
N GLY A 100 -15.58 -7.41 22.59
CA GLY A 100 -16.66 -8.37 22.49
C GLY A 100 -16.13 -9.79 22.50
N ASP A 101 -17.01 -10.70 22.83
CA ASP A 101 -16.75 -12.14 22.83
C ASP A 101 -17.95 -12.90 22.28
N GLN A 102 -17.74 -14.13 21.82
CA GLN A 102 -18.84 -14.92 21.29
C GLN A 102 -18.55 -16.40 21.42
N VAL A 103 -19.57 -17.15 21.82
CA VAL A 103 -19.56 -18.61 21.86
C VAL A 103 -20.74 -19.18 21.07
N ILE A 104 -20.66 -20.46 20.73
CA ILE A 104 -21.78 -21.20 20.15
C ILE A 104 -22.37 -22.10 21.22
N THR A 105 -23.68 -22.22 21.27
CA THR A 105 -24.39 -23.16 22.12
C THR A 105 -25.22 -24.10 21.26
N CYS A 106 -25.13 -25.39 21.51
CA CYS A 106 -25.91 -26.41 20.83
C CYS A 106 -26.29 -27.47 21.85
N ASP A 107 -27.56 -27.84 21.94
CA ASP A 107 -28.06 -28.84 22.90
C ASP A 107 -27.60 -28.54 24.35
N ASP A 108 -27.80 -27.30 24.80
CA ASP A 108 -27.37 -26.78 26.12
C ASP A 108 -25.87 -26.89 26.43
N THR A 109 -25.04 -27.19 25.44
CA THR A 109 -23.57 -27.24 25.57
C THR A 109 -22.90 -26.09 24.83
N ILE A 110 -21.82 -25.56 25.40
CA ILE A 110 -21.00 -24.53 24.75
C ILE A 110 -19.99 -25.22 23.82
N LEU A 111 -20.09 -24.92 22.52
CA LEU A 111 -19.18 -25.39 21.48
C LEU A 111 -18.12 -24.31 21.22
N GLU A 112 -16.88 -24.62 21.56
CA GLU A 112 -15.71 -23.80 21.21
C GLU A 112 -15.19 -24.18 19.81
N LYS A 113 -13.94 -23.81 19.51
CA LYS A 113 -13.26 -24.22 18.29
C LYS A 113 -12.91 -25.71 18.38
N PRO A 114 -13.23 -26.52 17.35
CA PRO A 114 -12.92 -27.94 17.38
C PRO A 114 -11.39 -28.14 17.36
N SER A 115 -10.93 -29.09 18.17
CA SER A 115 -9.53 -29.49 18.30
C SER A 115 -9.06 -30.31 17.11
N ASP A 116 -9.98 -31.04 16.47
CA ASP A 116 -9.72 -31.83 15.28
C ASP A 116 -10.93 -31.91 14.33
N VAL A 117 -10.70 -32.48 13.15
CA VAL A 117 -11.72 -32.62 12.09
C VAL A 117 -12.86 -33.56 12.52
N LYS A 118 -12.61 -34.55 13.37
CA LYS A 118 -13.65 -35.49 13.83
C LYS A 118 -14.64 -34.77 14.74
N GLU A 119 -14.13 -33.92 15.63
CA GLU A 119 -14.94 -33.07 16.50
C GLU A 119 -15.77 -32.07 15.69
N ALA A 120 -15.17 -31.42 14.68
CA ALA A 120 -15.91 -30.54 13.78
C ALA A 120 -17.07 -31.27 13.08
N LYS A 121 -16.84 -32.49 12.58
CA LYS A 121 -17.91 -33.33 11.99
C LYS A 121 -18.98 -33.72 13.00
N ALA A 122 -18.60 -33.97 14.25
CA ALA A 122 -19.56 -34.28 15.31
C ALA A 122 -20.48 -33.08 15.59
N PHE A 123 -19.95 -31.86 15.64
CA PHE A 123 -20.75 -30.65 15.78
C PHE A 123 -21.76 -30.51 14.63
N VAL A 124 -21.28 -30.57 13.39
CA VAL A 124 -22.12 -30.36 12.19
C VAL A 124 -23.26 -31.37 12.08
N LYS A 125 -23.02 -32.63 12.45
CA LYS A 125 -24.06 -33.67 12.44
C LYS A 125 -25.22 -33.39 13.40
N MET A 126 -24.96 -32.67 14.49
CA MET A 126 -26.00 -32.34 15.46
C MET A 126 -26.86 -31.16 15.01
N TYR A 127 -26.34 -30.28 14.15
CA TYR A 127 -26.99 -28.99 13.83
C TYR A 127 -28.34 -29.07 13.12
N ALA A 128 -28.63 -30.18 12.43
CA ALA A 128 -29.96 -30.44 11.89
C ALA A 128 -31.00 -30.70 13.00
N SER A 129 -30.63 -31.50 14.00
CA SER A 129 -31.55 -31.92 15.08
C SER A 129 -31.57 -30.96 16.26
N HIS A 130 -30.45 -30.30 16.53
CA HIS A 130 -30.24 -29.37 17.62
C HIS A 130 -29.69 -28.06 17.02
N PRO A 131 -30.56 -27.10 16.68
CA PRO A 131 -30.15 -25.83 16.07
C PRO A 131 -29.11 -25.08 16.92
N PRO A 132 -27.91 -24.78 16.39
CA PRO A 132 -26.92 -24.02 17.14
C PRO A 132 -27.35 -22.56 17.29
N SER A 133 -27.03 -21.97 18.43
CA SER A 133 -27.18 -20.54 18.68
C SER A 133 -25.84 -19.89 18.94
N THR A 134 -25.62 -18.70 18.40
CA THR A 134 -24.52 -17.83 18.78
C THR A 134 -24.95 -16.97 19.95
N VAL A 135 -24.13 -16.89 21.00
CA VAL A 135 -24.31 -15.93 22.10
C VAL A 135 -23.11 -15.01 22.08
N GLY A 136 -23.33 -13.73 21.79
CA GLY A 136 -22.30 -12.71 21.65
C GLY A 136 -22.43 -11.59 22.68
N SER A 137 -21.31 -10.96 23.05
CA SER A 137 -21.26 -9.77 23.91
C SER A 137 -20.61 -8.59 23.20
N VAL A 138 -21.06 -7.39 23.56
CA VAL A 138 -20.43 -6.13 23.18
C VAL A 138 -20.30 -5.26 24.42
N ILE A 139 -19.12 -4.69 24.59
CA ILE A 139 -18.82 -3.72 25.65
C ILE A 139 -18.21 -2.49 24.99
N LEU A 140 -18.79 -1.33 25.29
CA LEU A 140 -18.26 -0.03 24.91
C LEU A 140 -17.81 0.72 26.16
N SER A 141 -16.58 1.25 26.14
CA SER A 141 -16.05 2.07 27.22
C SER A 141 -15.51 3.38 26.67
N HIS A 142 -15.82 4.48 27.37
CA HIS A 142 -15.28 5.80 27.06
C HIS A 142 -14.10 6.13 27.97
N TYR A 143 -12.94 6.42 27.36
CA TYR A 143 -11.75 6.92 28.05
C TYR A 143 -11.58 8.42 27.77
N PRO A 144 -11.28 9.26 28.79
CA PRO A 144 -10.83 8.89 30.14
C PRO A 144 -11.93 8.69 31.19
N SER A 145 -13.21 8.97 30.87
CA SER A 145 -14.30 8.97 31.87
C SER A 145 -14.50 7.65 32.63
N GLY A 146 -14.16 6.52 32.00
CA GLY A 146 -14.42 5.17 32.54
C GLY A 146 -15.87 4.70 32.37
N ILE A 147 -16.78 5.50 31.81
CA ILE A 147 -18.16 5.11 31.58
C ILE A 147 -18.20 3.92 30.62
N THR A 148 -18.90 2.86 31.03
CA THR A 148 -18.99 1.62 30.29
C THR A 148 -20.46 1.20 30.14
N VAL A 149 -20.80 0.71 28.95
CA VAL A 149 -22.08 0.08 28.62
C VAL A 149 -21.82 -1.27 28.00
N GLU A 150 -22.73 -2.22 28.22
CA GLU A 150 -22.56 -3.59 27.77
C GLU A 150 -23.91 -4.25 27.48
N GLY A 151 -23.87 -5.28 26.64
CA GLY A 151 -25.03 -6.11 26.38
C GLY A 151 -24.64 -7.41 25.68
N THR A 152 -25.62 -8.31 25.60
CA THR A 152 -25.50 -9.55 24.84
C THR A 152 -26.55 -9.62 23.76
N ASP A 153 -26.29 -10.47 22.78
CA ASP A 153 -27.19 -10.78 21.69
C ASP A 153 -27.15 -12.30 21.41
N LYS A 154 -28.26 -12.84 20.90
CA LYS A 154 -28.39 -14.26 20.56
C LYS A 154 -29.04 -14.41 19.20
N ALA A 155 -28.45 -15.27 18.36
CA ALA A 155 -29.04 -15.67 17.08
C ALA A 155 -29.00 -17.20 16.93
N THR A 156 -30.08 -17.80 16.46
CA THR A 156 -30.20 -19.24 16.28
C THR A 156 -30.23 -19.60 14.80
N ILE A 157 -29.47 -20.60 14.39
CA ILE A 157 -29.35 -21.03 13.00
C ILE A 157 -30.06 -22.37 12.85
N TYR A 158 -31.02 -22.43 11.92
CA TYR A 158 -31.72 -23.66 11.58
C TYR A 158 -31.16 -24.20 10.27
N PHE A 159 -30.56 -25.39 10.34
CA PHE A 159 -30.01 -26.07 9.18
C PHE A 159 -30.99 -27.10 8.63
N LYS A 160 -30.92 -27.33 7.31
CA LYS A 160 -31.58 -28.44 6.64
C LYS A 160 -31.01 -29.77 7.15
N GLU A 161 -31.82 -30.82 7.16
CA GLU A 161 -31.40 -32.19 7.52
C GLU A 161 -30.11 -32.63 6.80
N SER A 162 -29.99 -32.21 5.53
CA SER A 162 -28.83 -32.47 4.66
C SER A 162 -27.47 -31.92 5.14
N VAL A 163 -27.41 -31.07 6.17
CA VAL A 163 -26.14 -30.44 6.60
C VAL A 163 -25.11 -31.46 7.09
N GLY A 164 -25.58 -32.56 7.67
CA GLY A 164 -24.75 -33.66 8.17
C GLY A 164 -24.55 -34.81 7.17
N ASP A 165 -25.17 -34.72 5.98
CA ASP A 165 -25.15 -35.79 5.00
C ASP A 165 -23.81 -35.90 4.27
N VAL A 166 -23.48 -37.13 3.87
CA VAL A 166 -22.37 -37.42 2.98
C VAL A 166 -22.87 -37.37 1.55
N ASP A 167 -22.21 -36.59 0.69
CA ASP A 167 -22.56 -36.54 -0.73
C ASP A 167 -22.34 -37.92 -1.37
N ALA A 168 -23.39 -38.48 -1.97
CA ALA A 168 -23.38 -39.84 -2.51
C ALA A 168 -22.45 -40.03 -3.72
N THR A 169 -22.07 -38.94 -4.39
CA THR A 169 -21.22 -38.98 -5.60
C THR A 169 -19.75 -38.91 -5.25
N THR A 170 -19.41 -38.06 -4.28
CA THR A 170 -18.03 -37.76 -3.88
C THR A 170 -17.60 -38.50 -2.61
N ASN A 171 -18.55 -39.04 -1.84
CA ASN A 171 -18.36 -39.67 -0.54
C ASN A 171 -17.69 -38.74 0.49
N LEU A 172 -18.00 -37.43 0.41
CA LEU A 172 -17.48 -36.38 1.29
C LEU A 172 -18.64 -35.68 2.00
N ASP A 173 -18.48 -35.41 3.30
CA ASP A 173 -19.43 -34.55 4.03
C ASP A 173 -19.13 -33.06 3.81
N LEU A 174 -19.98 -32.17 4.36
CA LEU A 174 -19.79 -30.71 4.25
C LEU A 174 -18.42 -30.27 4.80
N VAL A 175 -17.98 -30.85 5.91
CA VAL A 175 -16.70 -30.49 6.56
C VAL A 175 -15.51 -30.89 5.69
N ASP A 176 -15.55 -32.07 5.08
CA ASP A 176 -14.52 -32.52 4.14
C ASP A 176 -14.42 -31.62 2.91
N ARG A 177 -15.56 -31.26 2.33
CA ARG A 177 -15.60 -30.36 1.16
C ARG A 177 -15.06 -28.98 1.49
N MET A 178 -15.43 -28.43 2.65
CA MET A 178 -14.89 -27.16 3.14
C MET A 178 -13.37 -27.21 3.36
N LEU A 179 -12.84 -28.32 3.89
CA LEU A 179 -11.40 -28.51 4.06
C LEU A 179 -10.66 -28.56 2.71
N GLN A 180 -11.25 -29.15 1.67
CA GLN A 180 -10.66 -29.18 0.33
C GLN A 180 -10.51 -27.78 -0.28
N GLU A 181 -11.43 -26.86 0.04
CA GLU A 181 -11.33 -25.44 -0.35
C GLU A 181 -10.43 -24.61 0.59
N GLY A 182 -9.83 -25.25 1.60
CA GLY A 182 -8.95 -24.59 2.57
C GLY A 182 -9.69 -23.76 3.61
N ALA A 183 -10.98 -24.01 3.86
CA ALA A 183 -11.74 -23.29 4.86
C ALA A 183 -11.19 -23.53 6.28
N PRO A 184 -11.07 -22.49 7.11
CA PRO A 184 -10.41 -22.57 8.42
C PRO A 184 -11.31 -23.14 9.53
N ILE A 185 -11.92 -24.31 9.31
CA ILE A 185 -12.95 -24.89 10.21
C ILE A 185 -12.49 -25.03 11.67
N LEU A 186 -11.20 -25.34 11.92
CA LEU A 186 -10.64 -25.51 13.27
C LEU A 186 -10.40 -24.17 13.97
N SER A 187 -10.48 -23.06 13.23
CA SER A 187 -10.36 -21.70 13.77
C SER A 187 -11.72 -21.06 14.07
N CYS A 188 -12.82 -21.76 13.75
CA CYS A 188 -14.20 -21.29 13.88
C CYS A 188 -14.88 -21.98 15.07
N ALA A 189 -15.50 -21.20 15.96
CA ALA A 189 -16.33 -21.78 17.01
C ALA A 189 -17.48 -22.57 16.36
N GLY A 190 -17.76 -23.77 16.85
CA GLY A 190 -18.74 -24.69 16.24
C GLY A 190 -18.38 -25.25 14.86
N GLY A 191 -17.19 -24.96 14.32
CA GLY A 191 -16.67 -25.66 13.14
C GLY A 191 -17.33 -25.31 11.80
N LEU A 192 -18.20 -24.30 11.72
CA LEU A 192 -18.79 -23.80 10.47
C LEU A 192 -18.75 -22.27 10.38
N MET A 193 -18.80 -21.77 9.14
CA MET A 193 -18.84 -20.35 8.78
C MET A 193 -20.10 -20.10 7.95
N ILE A 194 -21.05 -19.32 8.47
CA ILE A 194 -22.34 -19.07 7.80
C ILE A 194 -22.18 -18.31 6.48
N GLU A 195 -21.09 -17.53 6.37
CA GLU A 195 -20.71 -16.77 5.20
C GLU A 195 -20.17 -17.64 4.05
N HIS A 196 -19.79 -18.89 4.34
CA HIS A 196 -19.27 -19.80 3.33
C HIS A 196 -20.42 -20.25 2.40
N PRO A 197 -20.28 -20.12 1.06
CA PRO A 197 -21.37 -20.44 0.12
C PRO A 197 -21.97 -21.84 0.33
N MET A 198 -21.10 -22.84 0.53
CA MET A 198 -21.53 -24.22 0.78
C MET A 198 -22.33 -24.39 2.08
N VAL A 199 -22.01 -23.64 3.13
CA VAL A 199 -22.76 -23.71 4.40
C VAL A 199 -24.11 -23.02 4.22
N ARG A 200 -24.12 -21.87 3.53
CA ARG A 200 -25.32 -21.09 3.26
C ARG A 200 -26.39 -21.87 2.49
N GLU A 201 -26.01 -22.78 1.61
CA GLU A 201 -26.94 -23.69 0.91
C GLU A 201 -27.72 -24.61 1.86
N HIS A 202 -27.14 -24.93 3.02
CA HIS A 202 -27.76 -25.77 4.05
C HIS A 202 -28.51 -24.98 5.12
N VAL A 203 -28.47 -23.65 5.12
CA VAL A 203 -29.23 -22.81 6.06
C VAL A 203 -30.68 -22.73 5.60
N GLU A 204 -31.62 -23.04 6.49
CA GLU A 204 -33.07 -22.93 6.25
C GLU A 204 -33.60 -21.57 6.71
N ARG A 205 -33.25 -21.17 7.94
CA ARG A 205 -33.53 -19.82 8.46
C ARG A 205 -32.57 -19.44 9.59
N ILE A 206 -32.55 -18.16 9.92
CA ILE A 206 -31.86 -17.60 11.09
C ILE A 206 -32.90 -16.83 11.91
N ASP A 207 -33.03 -17.20 13.18
CA ASP A 207 -33.81 -16.44 14.16
C ASP A 207 -32.83 -15.48 14.85
N GLY A 208 -32.75 -14.25 14.33
CA GLY A 208 -31.73 -13.25 14.65
C GLY A 208 -31.24 -12.55 13.38
N THR A 209 -30.07 -11.92 13.42
CA THR A 209 -29.45 -11.30 12.24
C THR A 209 -28.20 -12.06 11.79
N GLU A 210 -27.80 -11.90 10.52
CA GLU A 210 -26.57 -12.52 10.02
C GLU A 210 -25.33 -11.95 10.71
N ASP A 211 -25.29 -10.64 11.00
CA ASP A 211 -24.16 -9.99 11.69
C ASP A 211 -23.98 -10.48 13.14
N SER A 212 -25.09 -10.75 13.84
CA SER A 212 -25.09 -11.43 15.13
C SER A 212 -24.43 -12.80 15.06
N VAL A 213 -24.76 -13.62 14.04
CA VAL A 213 -24.14 -14.93 13.84
C VAL A 213 -22.65 -14.79 13.53
N MET A 214 -22.27 -13.81 12.71
CA MET A 214 -20.90 -13.62 12.23
C MET A 214 -19.92 -13.13 13.30
N GLY A 215 -20.35 -12.50 14.40
CA GLY A 215 -19.40 -12.00 15.39
C GLY A 215 -19.81 -10.78 16.19
N LEU A 216 -20.74 -9.97 15.68
CA LEU A 216 -21.02 -8.62 16.19
C LEU A 216 -22.40 -8.13 15.72
N SER A 217 -23.37 -8.08 16.62
CA SER A 217 -24.70 -7.52 16.32
C SER A 217 -24.64 -6.00 16.09
N LYS A 218 -25.03 -5.55 14.89
CA LYS A 218 -25.13 -4.14 14.49
C LYS A 218 -26.14 -3.41 15.37
N ASP A 219 -27.31 -4.01 15.58
CA ASP A 219 -28.38 -3.46 16.43
C ASP A 219 -27.91 -3.27 17.87
N LEU A 220 -27.17 -4.25 18.41
CA LEU A 220 -26.58 -4.15 19.74
C LEU A 220 -25.56 -3.01 19.82
N VAL A 221 -24.66 -2.90 18.84
CA VAL A 221 -23.66 -1.83 18.79
C VAL A 221 -24.34 -0.46 18.73
N GLU A 222 -25.32 -0.26 17.86
CA GLU A 222 -26.04 1.03 17.73
C GLU A 222 -26.82 1.39 18.98
N ARG A 223 -27.46 0.42 19.63
CA ARG A 223 -28.14 0.62 20.91
C ARG A 223 -27.15 1.04 22.00
N LEU A 224 -26.01 0.35 22.11
CA LEU A 224 -25.01 0.66 23.11
C LEU A 224 -24.32 2.01 22.85
N LEU A 225 -24.10 2.41 21.60
CA LEU A 225 -23.58 3.74 21.28
C LEU A 225 -24.52 4.86 21.76
N ARG A 226 -25.83 4.71 21.56
CA ARG A 226 -26.84 5.64 22.08
C ARG A 226 -26.86 5.68 23.61
N GLU A 227 -26.75 4.52 24.25
CA GLU A 227 -26.70 4.42 25.71
C GLU A 227 -25.44 5.08 26.28
N LEU A 228 -24.27 4.81 25.68
CA LEU A 228 -23.00 5.41 26.07
C LEU A 228 -23.06 6.93 25.99
N ARG A 229 -23.58 7.46 24.87
CA ARG A 229 -23.77 8.90 24.68
C ARG A 229 -24.68 9.49 25.77
N SER A 230 -25.80 8.82 26.06
CA SER A 230 -26.74 9.27 27.09
C SER A 230 -26.08 9.33 28.47
N LYS A 231 -25.28 8.32 28.85
CA LYS A 231 -24.52 8.30 30.11
C LYS A 231 -23.43 9.37 30.17
N LEU A 232 -22.72 9.62 29.07
CA LEU A 232 -21.71 10.67 28.99
C LEU A 232 -22.29 12.08 29.14
N LEU A 233 -23.49 12.32 28.60
CA LEU A 233 -24.20 13.59 28.77
C LEU A 233 -24.65 13.82 30.22
N LEU A 234 -25.08 12.76 30.92
CA LEU A 234 -25.49 12.84 32.32
C LEU A 234 -24.32 13.12 33.27
N ASP A 235 -23.13 12.62 32.94
CA ASP A 235 -21.93 12.74 33.77
C ASP A 235 -21.16 14.05 33.54
N GLY A 236 -21.50 14.81 32.49
CA GLY A 236 -20.78 16.04 32.12
C GLY A 236 -19.35 15.81 31.60
N SER A 237 -19.00 14.55 31.32
CA SER A 237 -17.65 14.12 30.92
C SER A 237 -17.29 14.37 29.45
N LEU A 238 -18.24 14.80 28.62
CA LEU A 238 -17.93 15.28 27.27
C LEU A 238 -17.47 16.73 27.37
N SER A 239 -16.18 16.95 27.08
CA SER A 239 -15.67 18.29 26.84
C SER A 239 -16.48 18.97 25.72
N GLN A 240 -16.75 20.27 25.89
CA GLN A 240 -17.64 21.04 25.03
C GLN A 240 -17.39 20.74 23.54
N LEU A 241 -18.49 20.55 22.80
CA LEU A 241 -18.54 20.63 21.34
C LEU A 241 -17.50 21.64 20.81
N PRO A 242 -16.83 21.40 19.67
CA PRO A 242 -16.12 22.46 18.97
C PRO A 242 -17.05 23.65 18.90
N LEU A 243 -16.60 24.79 19.42
CA LEU A 243 -17.38 26.01 19.60
C LEU A 243 -17.92 26.47 18.24
N LEU A 244 -19.07 25.95 17.83
CA LEU A 244 -19.90 26.55 16.80
C LEU A 244 -20.72 27.63 17.50
N THR A 245 -20.06 28.74 17.81
CA THR A 245 -20.74 30.01 18.08
C THR A 245 -21.37 30.49 16.78
N GLY A 246 -22.53 29.93 16.47
CA GLY A 246 -23.48 30.43 15.49
C GLY A 246 -24.83 30.45 16.17
N GLY A 247 -25.24 31.64 16.64
CA GLY A 247 -26.43 31.79 17.45
C GLY A 247 -27.68 31.23 16.77
N LEU A 248 -28.35 30.31 17.46
CA LEU A 248 -29.77 30.05 17.23
C LEU A 248 -30.56 30.60 18.40
N SER A 249 -31.09 31.78 18.10
CA SER A 249 -32.19 32.45 18.79
C SER A 249 -33.44 31.58 18.79
N SER A 250 -34.22 31.74 19.86
CA SER A 250 -35.57 31.25 20.14
C SER A 250 -35.75 29.72 20.27
N THR A 251 -35.75 29.28 21.52
CA THR A 251 -36.40 28.05 21.97
C THR A 251 -37.90 28.13 21.71
N VAL A 252 -38.39 27.44 20.68
CA VAL A 252 -39.82 27.12 20.56
C VAL A 252 -40.09 25.97 21.53
N LEU A 253 -40.54 26.31 22.74
CA LEU A 253 -41.03 25.33 23.71
C LEU A 253 -42.28 24.64 23.14
N PRO A 254 -42.41 23.31 23.29
CA PRO A 254 -43.60 22.61 22.83
C PRO A 254 -44.86 23.14 23.57
N PRO A 255 -46.02 23.22 22.90
CA PRO A 255 -47.26 23.71 23.52
C PRO A 255 -47.70 22.80 24.67
N ALA A 256 -48.17 23.39 25.77
CA ALA A 256 -48.55 22.63 26.97
C ALA A 256 -49.71 21.63 26.70
N PRO A 257 -49.71 20.45 27.33
CA PRO A 257 -50.78 19.47 27.17
C PRO A 257 -52.12 20.00 27.68
N LYS A 258 -53.20 19.70 26.96
CA LYS A 258 -54.56 20.11 27.33
C LYS A 258 -55.10 19.23 28.45
N ASN A 259 -55.81 19.81 29.41
CA ASN A 259 -56.41 19.09 30.53
C ASN A 259 -57.94 18.97 30.34
N ALA A 260 -58.42 17.75 30.12
CA ALA A 260 -59.84 17.41 29.95
C ALA A 260 -60.61 17.37 31.28
N SER A 261 -59.94 17.14 32.41
CA SER A 261 -60.59 17.02 33.72
C SER A 261 -61.09 18.37 34.26
N SER A 262 -60.50 19.47 33.79
CA SER A 262 -60.86 20.84 34.14
C SER A 262 -61.87 21.48 33.16
N MET A 263 -62.37 20.73 32.17
CA MET A 263 -63.15 21.26 31.06
C MET A 263 -64.67 21.14 31.30
N PRO A 264 -65.49 22.16 30.98
CA PRO A 264 -66.95 22.09 31.17
C PRO A 264 -67.57 20.93 30.36
N LEU A 265 -68.60 20.27 30.91
CA LEU A 265 -69.24 19.09 30.29
C LEU A 265 -69.68 19.31 28.83
N ALA A 266 -70.19 20.50 28.49
CA ALA A 266 -70.60 20.84 27.12
C ALA A 266 -69.42 20.88 26.14
N GLU A 267 -68.26 21.35 26.59
CA GLU A 267 -67.05 21.44 25.78
C GLU A 267 -66.37 20.08 25.63
N LEU A 268 -66.38 19.29 26.70
CA LEU A 268 -65.88 17.92 26.73
C LEU A 268 -66.64 16.99 25.76
N LEU A 269 -67.97 17.07 25.73
CA LEU A 269 -68.79 16.30 24.78
C LEU A 269 -68.54 16.74 23.33
N ARG A 270 -68.33 18.05 23.09
CA ARG A 270 -68.01 18.58 21.76
C ARG A 270 -66.64 18.10 21.26
N GLU A 271 -65.63 18.06 22.13
CA GLU A 271 -64.28 17.59 21.76
C GLU A 271 -64.21 16.07 21.58
N LEU A 272 -65.07 15.29 22.24
CA LEU A 272 -65.28 13.86 21.99
C LEU A 272 -65.96 13.62 20.64
N GLU A 273 -67.04 14.35 20.34
CA GLU A 273 -67.76 14.26 19.06
C GLU A 273 -66.87 14.65 17.88
N LYS A 274 -66.08 15.72 18.03
CA LYS A 274 -65.09 16.15 17.02
C LYS A 274 -64.03 15.09 16.71
N ARG A 275 -63.73 14.21 17.67
CA ARG A 275 -62.76 13.11 17.54
C ARG A 275 -63.43 11.76 17.28
N SER A 276 -64.75 11.74 17.07
CA SER A 276 -65.55 10.53 16.88
C SER A 276 -65.37 9.50 18.00
N LEU A 277 -65.16 9.95 19.24
CA LEU A 277 -65.02 9.09 20.41
C LEU A 277 -66.38 8.88 21.10
N PRO A 278 -66.76 7.64 21.45
CA PRO A 278 -68.06 7.36 22.05
C PRO A 278 -68.15 7.88 23.48
N ALA A 279 -69.16 8.70 23.78
CA ALA A 279 -69.49 9.14 25.13
C ALA A 279 -70.15 8.00 25.92
N LYS A 280 -69.59 7.69 27.09
CA LYS A 280 -70.05 6.65 28.02
C LYS A 280 -71.12 7.17 29.00
N GLY A 281 -71.34 8.48 29.04
CA GLY A 281 -72.42 9.12 29.80
C GLY A 281 -72.06 9.43 31.25
N PHE A 282 -70.84 9.15 31.68
CA PHE A 282 -70.29 9.53 32.98
C PHE A 282 -69.12 10.50 32.77
N TYR A 283 -69.24 11.71 33.33
CA TYR A 283 -68.24 12.79 33.14
C TYR A 283 -66.81 12.34 33.41
N CYS A 284 -66.57 11.59 34.49
CA CYS A 284 -65.23 11.12 34.84
C CYS A 284 -64.63 10.14 33.81
N ASP A 285 -65.45 9.30 33.19
CA ASP A 285 -64.99 8.30 32.22
C ASP A 285 -64.82 8.92 30.82
N ASP A 286 -65.67 9.90 30.49
CA ASP A 286 -65.57 10.69 29.26
C ASP A 286 -64.37 11.64 29.31
N ALA A 287 -64.10 12.26 30.46
CA ALA A 287 -62.90 13.07 30.71
C ALA A 287 -61.61 12.25 30.61
N LYS A 288 -61.57 11.04 31.16
CA LYS A 288 -60.43 10.13 31.01
C LYS A 288 -60.20 9.72 29.56
N THR A 289 -61.27 9.42 28.84
CA THR A 289 -61.20 9.00 27.43
C THR A 289 -60.69 10.16 26.56
N LEU A 290 -61.14 11.39 26.81
CA LEU A 290 -60.66 12.59 26.10
C LEU A 290 -59.23 12.98 26.51
N GLN A 291 -58.85 12.84 27.78
CA GLN A 291 -57.49 13.10 28.25
C GLN A 291 -56.47 12.18 27.56
N ALA A 292 -56.79 10.88 27.45
CA ALA A 292 -55.94 9.93 26.74
C ALA A 292 -55.74 10.30 25.26
N ALA A 293 -56.77 10.87 24.62
CA ALA A 293 -56.66 11.36 23.24
C ALA A 293 -55.79 12.63 23.15
N PHE A 294 -55.90 13.57 24.10
CA PHE A 294 -55.02 14.75 24.15
C PHE A 294 -53.57 14.39 24.44
N ASP A 295 -53.32 13.45 25.34
CA ASP A 295 -51.97 12.98 25.67
C ASP A 295 -51.33 12.31 24.44
N SER A 296 -52.08 11.46 23.73
CA SER A 296 -51.63 10.83 22.49
C SER A 296 -51.37 11.83 21.34
N GLU A 297 -52.23 12.84 21.17
CA GLU A 297 -52.02 13.92 20.18
C GLU A 297 -50.77 14.76 20.52
N HIS A 298 -50.55 15.04 21.81
CA HIS A 298 -49.39 15.81 22.28
C HIS A 298 -48.08 15.04 22.11
N GLU A 299 -48.06 13.74 22.44
CA GLU A 299 -46.93 12.85 22.20
C GLU A 299 -46.57 12.77 20.71
N SER A 300 -47.57 12.63 19.84
CA SER A 300 -47.36 12.61 18.38
C SER A 300 -46.79 13.94 17.84
N GLN A 301 -47.23 15.08 18.38
CA GLN A 301 -46.69 16.39 18.01
C GLN A 301 -45.26 16.58 18.48
N ILE A 302 -44.94 16.17 19.72
CA ILE A 302 -43.55 16.19 20.24
C ILE A 302 -42.66 15.31 19.39
N GLU A 303 -43.11 14.11 19.02
CA GLU A 303 -42.35 13.18 18.19
C GLU A 303 -42.08 13.75 16.79
N THR A 304 -43.08 14.41 16.20
CA THR A 304 -42.95 15.09 14.90
C THR A 304 -41.95 16.25 14.99
N MET A 305 -42.03 17.10 16.02
CA MET A 305 -41.08 18.21 16.22
C MET A 305 -39.65 17.73 16.48
N LYS A 306 -39.48 16.66 17.28
CA LYS A 306 -38.17 16.03 17.51
C LYS A 306 -37.58 15.49 16.22
N LYS A 307 -38.40 14.85 15.39
CA LYS A 307 -38.00 14.33 14.08
C LYS A 307 -37.55 15.45 13.14
N GLU A 308 -38.31 16.55 13.05
CA GLU A 308 -37.94 17.70 12.21
C GLU A 308 -36.65 18.39 12.68
N LEU A 309 -36.43 18.49 14.00
CA LEU A 309 -35.19 19.04 14.54
C LEU A 309 -33.99 18.14 14.25
N LEU A 310 -34.16 16.82 14.41
CA LEU A 310 -33.13 15.83 14.09
C LEU A 310 -32.80 15.86 12.59
N ASP A 311 -33.80 15.92 11.71
CA ASP A 311 -33.60 16.02 10.27
C ASP A 311 -32.81 17.29 9.89
N LYS A 312 -33.12 18.44 10.53
CA LYS A 312 -32.35 19.68 10.34
C LYS A 312 -30.90 19.54 10.81
N GLN A 313 -30.67 18.95 11.97
CA GLN A 313 -29.32 18.72 12.50
C GLN A 313 -28.51 17.75 11.62
N ILE A 314 -29.15 16.72 11.05
CA ILE A 314 -28.50 15.79 10.11
C ILE A 314 -28.09 16.51 8.82
N VAL A 315 -28.97 17.37 8.28
CA VAL A 315 -28.66 18.16 7.07
C VAL A 315 -27.50 19.12 7.34
N GLU A 316 -27.53 19.85 8.46
CA GLU A 316 -26.46 20.76 8.85
C GLU A 316 -25.12 20.03 9.09
N ALA A 317 -25.14 18.90 9.79
CA ALA A 317 -23.96 18.07 10.03
C ALA A 317 -23.39 17.51 8.71
N ARG A 318 -24.26 17.09 7.79
CA ARG A 318 -23.86 16.63 6.45
C ARG A 318 -23.21 17.74 5.63
N ASP A 319 -23.79 18.94 5.66
CA ASP A 319 -23.24 20.10 4.95
C ASP A 319 -21.92 20.56 5.55
N GLN A 320 -21.76 20.51 6.87
CA GLN A 320 -20.49 20.79 7.55
C GLN A 320 -19.42 19.75 7.22
N ALA A 321 -19.75 18.45 7.28
CA ALA A 321 -18.83 17.37 6.94
C ALA A 321 -18.40 17.44 5.46
N LEU A 322 -19.33 17.77 4.56
CA LEU A 322 -19.01 17.98 3.15
C LEU A 322 -18.06 19.16 2.96
N ARG A 323 -18.28 20.28 3.67
CA ARG A 323 -17.39 21.45 3.63
C ARG A 323 -16.01 21.11 4.16
N GLN A 324 -15.90 20.42 5.30
CA GLN A 324 -14.62 19.99 5.87
C GLN A 324 -13.87 19.04 4.93
N GLN A 325 -14.57 18.08 4.33
CA GLN A 325 -13.97 17.18 3.35
C GLN A 325 -13.49 17.93 2.11
N GLN A 326 -14.29 18.86 1.59
CA GLN A 326 -13.92 19.71 0.45
C GLN A 326 -12.72 20.59 0.79
N GLU A 327 -12.68 21.16 1.99
CA GLU A 327 -11.60 22.01 2.47
C GLU A 327 -10.30 21.22 2.64
N PHE A 328 -10.35 20.04 3.26
CA PHE A 328 -9.19 19.14 3.36
C PHE A 328 -8.64 18.74 1.98
N VAL A 329 -9.52 18.36 1.05
CA VAL A 329 -9.12 18.03 -0.33
C VAL A 329 -8.54 19.25 -1.03
N ARG A 330 -9.10 20.44 -0.82
CA ARG A 330 -8.62 21.71 -1.39
C ARG A 330 -7.24 22.07 -0.83
N GLU A 331 -7.04 21.97 0.48
CA GLU A 331 -5.76 22.23 1.13
C GLU A 331 -4.68 21.24 0.68
N SER A 332 -5.00 19.94 0.65
CA SER A 332 -4.06 18.92 0.19
C SER A 332 -3.74 19.08 -1.31
N SER A 333 -4.70 19.50 -2.13
CA SER A 333 -4.46 19.81 -3.55
C SER A 333 -3.64 21.09 -3.73
N ALA A 334 -3.87 22.11 -2.89
CA ALA A 334 -3.09 23.35 -2.92
C ALA A 334 -1.64 23.14 -2.45
N GLU A 335 -1.43 22.28 -1.45
CA GLU A 335 -0.10 21.86 -1.00
C GLU A 335 0.65 21.11 -2.12
N GLU A 336 -0.04 20.17 -2.78
CA GLU A 336 0.47 19.45 -3.94
C GLU A 336 0.88 20.42 -5.06
N GLU A 337 0.00 21.36 -5.46
CA GLU A 337 0.30 22.38 -6.46
C GLU A 337 1.47 23.29 -6.05
N ARG A 338 1.54 23.70 -4.78
CA ARG A 338 2.63 24.55 -4.26
C ARG A 338 3.98 23.84 -4.33
N LEU A 339 4.03 22.56 -3.98
CA LEU A 339 5.25 21.76 -4.06
C LEU A 339 5.65 21.48 -5.52
N MET A 340 4.67 21.22 -6.39
CA MET A 340 4.91 21.09 -7.83
C MET A 340 5.46 22.39 -8.43
N ALA A 341 4.97 23.55 -8.00
CA ALA A 341 5.50 24.84 -8.43
C ALA A 341 6.93 25.11 -7.92
N SER A 342 7.33 24.49 -6.81
CA SER A 342 8.66 24.67 -6.22
C SER A 342 9.75 23.85 -6.91
N ASP A 343 9.45 22.62 -7.35
CA ASP A 343 10.43 21.76 -8.05
C ASP A 343 10.30 21.91 -9.57
N VAL A 344 11.17 22.76 -10.12
CA VAL A 344 11.22 23.08 -11.56
C VAL A 344 11.43 21.83 -12.42
N ARG A 345 12.14 20.81 -11.93
CA ARG A 345 12.45 19.60 -12.71
C ARG A 345 11.24 18.68 -12.81
N ILE A 346 10.55 18.44 -11.71
CA ILE A 346 9.33 17.63 -11.68
C ILE A 346 8.22 18.33 -12.47
N ALA A 347 8.07 19.65 -12.32
CA ALA A 347 7.10 20.42 -13.08
C ALA A 347 7.34 20.33 -14.60
N ALA A 348 8.59 20.48 -15.04
CA ALA A 348 8.94 20.33 -16.45
C ALA A 348 8.68 18.91 -16.96
N CYS A 349 9.02 17.89 -16.17
CA CYS A 349 8.78 16.49 -16.51
C CYS A 349 7.27 16.18 -16.63
N PHE A 350 6.44 16.68 -15.73
CA PHE A 350 4.99 16.43 -15.80
C PHE A 350 4.35 17.20 -16.93
N LYS A 351 4.90 18.37 -17.30
CA LYS A 351 4.47 19.11 -18.47
C LYS A 351 4.71 18.30 -19.75
N THR A 352 5.91 17.74 -19.94
CA THR A 352 6.20 16.93 -21.14
C THR A 352 5.37 15.65 -21.21
N ILE A 353 5.04 15.04 -20.07
CA ILE A 353 4.10 13.90 -20.02
C ILE A 353 2.69 14.36 -20.41
N LYS A 354 2.18 15.47 -19.86
CA LYS A 354 0.85 16.01 -20.20
C LYS A 354 0.71 16.39 -21.68
N GLU A 355 1.78 16.88 -22.28
CA GLU A 355 1.81 17.27 -23.70
C GLU A 355 1.93 16.04 -24.63
N GLY A 356 2.18 14.84 -24.09
CA GLY A 356 2.32 13.60 -24.85
C GLY A 356 3.68 13.42 -25.52
N ASP A 357 4.62 14.32 -25.26
CA ASP A 357 5.98 14.30 -25.84
C ASP A 357 6.87 13.24 -25.18
N ALA A 358 6.54 12.83 -23.95
CA ALA A 358 7.28 11.81 -23.22
C ALA A 358 6.68 10.42 -23.42
N VAL A 359 7.38 9.57 -24.18
CA VAL A 359 7.03 8.14 -24.36
C VAL A 359 7.74 7.26 -23.32
N HIS A 360 8.98 7.64 -22.98
CA HIS A 360 9.85 6.97 -22.02
C HIS A 360 10.34 7.99 -21.00
N CYS A 361 10.06 7.76 -19.72
CA CYS A 361 10.41 8.71 -18.67
C CYS A 361 11.06 8.01 -17.48
N ARG A 362 12.26 8.46 -17.09
CA ARG A 362 12.83 8.23 -15.77
C ARG A 362 12.65 9.51 -15.00
N ILE A 363 11.90 9.45 -13.91
CA ILE A 363 11.70 10.62 -13.06
C ILE A 363 12.84 10.61 -12.04
N GLU A 364 13.24 11.77 -11.55
CA GLU A 364 14.25 11.89 -10.49
C GLU A 364 13.71 12.79 -9.38
N GLY A 365 13.99 12.45 -8.13
CA GLY A 365 13.62 13.27 -6.97
C GLY A 365 12.12 13.26 -6.64
N LEU A 366 11.36 12.24 -7.07
CA LEU A 366 9.96 12.11 -6.71
C LEU A 366 9.84 11.96 -5.18
N THR A 367 9.00 12.81 -4.58
CA THR A 367 8.56 12.73 -3.18
C THR A 367 7.18 12.09 -3.09
N ASP A 368 6.76 11.67 -1.90
CA ASP A 368 5.44 11.05 -1.70
C ASP A 368 4.27 11.90 -2.20
N ILE A 369 4.36 13.22 -2.02
CA ILE A 369 3.33 14.16 -2.47
C ILE A 369 3.32 14.25 -4.00
N SER A 370 4.50 14.37 -4.62
CA SER A 370 4.62 14.40 -6.08
C SER A 370 4.23 13.09 -6.77
N THR A 371 4.37 11.95 -6.07
CA THR A 371 3.90 10.65 -6.56
C THR A 371 2.39 10.66 -6.74
N ARG A 372 1.63 11.30 -5.85
CA ARG A 372 0.18 11.42 -6.00
C ARG A 372 -0.19 12.16 -7.28
N SER A 373 0.51 13.25 -7.60
CA SER A 373 0.33 13.98 -8.86
C SER A 373 0.65 13.11 -10.07
N LEU A 374 1.76 12.37 -10.02
CA LEU A 374 2.13 11.42 -11.07
C LEU A 374 1.05 10.34 -11.25
N SER A 375 0.51 9.77 -10.17
CA SER A 375 -0.56 8.77 -10.23
C SER A 375 -1.84 9.31 -10.88
N LYS A 376 -2.21 10.58 -10.59
CA LYS A 376 -3.33 11.25 -11.29
C LYS A 376 -3.04 11.42 -12.78
N LEU A 377 -1.80 11.75 -13.12
CA LEU A 377 -1.36 11.89 -14.50
C LEU A 377 -1.41 10.55 -15.24
N LEU A 378 -0.85 9.49 -14.67
CA LEU A 378 -0.87 8.12 -15.21
C LEU A 378 -2.30 7.58 -15.40
N TRP A 379 -3.26 8.01 -14.58
CA TRP A 379 -4.66 7.61 -14.75
C TRP A 379 -5.27 8.16 -16.05
N THR A 380 -4.89 9.38 -16.44
CA THR A 380 -5.46 10.09 -17.59
C THR A 380 -4.62 9.96 -18.85
N ASP A 381 -3.32 9.81 -18.70
CA ASP A 381 -2.36 9.74 -19.79
C ASP A 381 -2.58 8.51 -20.68
N LYS A 382 -2.37 8.72 -21.99
CA LYS A 382 -2.51 7.71 -23.04
C LYS A 382 -1.28 7.62 -23.95
N HIS A 383 -0.16 8.21 -23.56
CA HIS A 383 1.04 8.32 -24.39
C HIS A 383 2.23 7.59 -23.79
N LEU A 384 2.33 7.59 -22.47
CA LEU A 384 3.47 7.10 -21.73
C LEU A 384 3.50 5.57 -21.79
N VAL A 385 4.64 5.04 -22.24
CA VAL A 385 4.88 3.61 -22.45
C VAL A 385 5.80 3.06 -21.37
N THR A 386 6.75 3.85 -20.87
CA THR A 386 7.64 3.40 -19.80
C THR A 386 7.88 4.46 -18.73
N VAL A 387 7.83 4.04 -17.48
CA VAL A 387 8.14 4.87 -16.31
C VAL A 387 9.12 4.16 -15.40
N ASP A 388 10.15 4.88 -14.97
CA ASP A 388 11.08 4.48 -13.93
C ASP A 388 11.04 5.48 -12.77
N VAL A 389 10.64 4.96 -11.59
CA VAL A 389 10.57 5.66 -10.30
C VAL A 389 11.37 4.90 -9.22
N SER A 390 12.43 4.21 -9.65
CA SER A 390 13.24 3.38 -8.77
C SER A 390 14.20 4.20 -7.91
N ASN A 391 14.51 3.72 -6.71
CA ASN A 391 15.48 4.29 -5.76
C ASN A 391 15.16 5.73 -5.32
N MET A 392 13.89 5.99 -5.01
CA MET A 392 13.40 7.32 -4.60
C MET A 392 13.01 7.39 -3.13
N ASN A 393 13.17 6.30 -2.38
CA ASN A 393 12.77 6.21 -0.98
C ASN A 393 11.28 6.53 -0.76
N LEU A 394 10.44 6.14 -1.73
CA LEU A 394 9.00 6.34 -1.68
C LEU A 394 8.37 5.44 -0.63
N SER A 395 7.40 5.96 0.11
CA SER A 395 6.67 5.20 1.14
C SER A 395 5.63 4.25 0.55
N ASP A 396 5.13 3.35 1.39
CA ASP A 396 4.06 2.41 1.06
C ASP A 396 2.78 3.11 0.53
N VAL A 397 2.50 4.32 1.00
CA VAL A 397 1.37 5.13 0.53
C VAL A 397 1.56 5.56 -0.94
N SER A 398 2.78 5.93 -1.31
CA SER A 398 3.13 6.27 -2.69
C SER A 398 3.02 5.08 -3.62
N GLY A 399 3.45 3.90 -3.16
CA GLY A 399 3.28 2.65 -3.90
C GLY A 399 1.81 2.31 -4.13
N ALA A 400 0.94 2.53 -3.14
CA ALA A 400 -0.50 2.35 -3.27
C ALA A 400 -1.13 3.31 -4.31
N PHE A 401 -0.72 4.58 -4.35
CA PHE A 401 -1.17 5.53 -5.38
C PHE A 401 -0.73 5.11 -6.79
N LEU A 402 0.51 4.67 -6.95
CA LEU A 402 1.02 4.17 -8.22
C LEU A 402 0.26 2.91 -8.66
N GLY A 403 0.07 1.94 -7.76
CA GLY A 403 -0.70 0.73 -8.04
C GLY A 403 -2.09 1.05 -8.52
N ARG A 404 -2.83 1.88 -7.77
CA ARG A 404 -4.18 2.31 -8.14
C ARG A 404 -4.24 2.97 -9.52
N SER A 405 -3.22 3.75 -9.90
CA SER A 405 -3.18 4.38 -11.23
C SER A 405 -3.15 3.40 -12.40
N LEU A 406 -2.63 2.18 -12.18
CA LEU A 406 -2.56 1.14 -13.20
C LEU A 406 -3.91 0.52 -13.53
N ARG A 407 -4.92 0.65 -12.65
CA ARG A 407 -6.23 -0.01 -12.81
C ARG A 407 -6.92 0.33 -14.13
N ASN A 408 -6.77 1.57 -14.59
CA ASN A 408 -7.38 2.08 -15.83
C ASN A 408 -6.35 2.50 -16.90
N ASN A 409 -5.05 2.31 -16.63
CA ASN A 409 -4.02 2.65 -17.59
C ASN A 409 -3.88 1.53 -18.63
N THR A 410 -3.97 1.86 -19.91
CA THR A 410 -3.94 0.89 -21.02
C THR A 410 -2.76 1.10 -21.96
N THR A 411 -1.81 1.95 -21.61
CA THR A 411 -0.71 2.38 -22.50
C THR A 411 0.66 2.09 -21.94
N LEU A 412 0.80 2.10 -20.61
CA LEU A 412 2.04 1.81 -19.92
C LEU A 412 2.41 0.34 -20.09
N LYS A 413 3.57 0.09 -20.69
CA LYS A 413 4.13 -1.24 -20.96
C LYS A 413 5.22 -1.65 -19.97
N ARG A 414 5.95 -0.69 -19.40
CA ARG A 414 7.02 -0.94 -18.43
C ARG A 414 6.90 0.01 -17.25
N LEU A 415 6.86 -0.55 -16.05
CA LEU A 415 6.96 0.18 -14.81
C LEU A 415 8.12 -0.37 -13.98
N GLU A 416 9.08 0.50 -13.68
CA GLU A 416 10.17 0.21 -12.76
C GLU A 416 9.99 1.03 -11.49
N MET A 417 9.89 0.34 -10.36
CA MET A 417 9.64 0.97 -9.07
C MET A 417 10.46 0.29 -7.96
N GLY A 418 11.63 -0.23 -8.33
CA GLY A 418 12.53 -0.96 -7.42
C GLY A 418 13.26 -0.04 -6.44
N GLY A 419 13.72 -0.57 -5.31
CA GLY A 419 14.52 0.16 -4.31
C GLY A 419 13.75 1.25 -3.57
N ASN A 420 12.48 1.00 -3.25
CA ASN A 420 11.62 1.89 -2.46
C ASN A 420 11.18 1.20 -1.15
N GLN A 421 10.26 1.82 -0.39
CA GLN A 421 9.74 1.30 0.87
C GLN A 421 8.30 0.77 0.72
N PHE A 422 8.03 0.04 -0.36
CA PHE A 422 6.72 -0.55 -0.60
C PHE A 422 6.51 -1.82 0.23
N CYS A 423 5.39 -1.88 0.94
CA CYS A 423 5.04 -2.93 1.88
C CYS A 423 3.72 -3.60 1.45
N SER A 424 2.97 -4.16 2.40
CA SER A 424 1.73 -4.89 2.14
C SER A 424 0.63 -4.04 1.50
N ARG A 425 0.52 -2.74 1.79
CA ARG A 425 -0.54 -1.89 1.22
C ARG A 425 -0.31 -1.60 -0.26
N ALA A 426 0.90 -1.19 -0.62
CA ALA A 426 1.27 -1.01 -2.02
C ALA A 426 1.14 -2.32 -2.79
N CYS A 427 1.58 -3.44 -2.21
CA CYS A 427 1.45 -4.77 -2.79
C CYS A 427 -0.02 -5.12 -3.07
N LEU A 428 -0.92 -4.85 -2.12
CA LEU A 428 -2.35 -5.13 -2.25
C LEU A 428 -2.98 -4.33 -3.41
N GLU A 429 -2.78 -3.03 -3.45
CA GLU A 429 -3.34 -2.14 -4.50
C GLU A 429 -2.77 -2.46 -5.89
N LEU A 430 -1.49 -2.84 -5.97
CA LEU A 430 -0.87 -3.34 -7.20
C LEU A 430 -1.53 -4.65 -7.65
N ALA A 431 -1.72 -5.61 -6.73
CA ALA A 431 -2.34 -6.89 -7.04
C ALA A 431 -3.79 -6.74 -7.52
N GLU A 432 -4.59 -5.90 -6.85
CA GLU A 432 -5.96 -5.58 -7.28
C GLU A 432 -5.99 -4.92 -8.66
N SER A 433 -5.04 -4.02 -8.93
CA SER A 433 -4.97 -3.33 -10.22
C SER A 433 -4.54 -4.26 -11.35
N LEU A 434 -3.62 -5.19 -11.09
CA LEU A 434 -3.21 -6.23 -12.04
C LEU A 434 -4.32 -7.25 -12.34
N LEU A 435 -5.20 -7.53 -11.36
CA LEU A 435 -6.39 -8.37 -11.55
C LEU A 435 -7.48 -7.65 -12.35
N ALA A 436 -7.76 -6.39 -12.00
CA ALA A 436 -8.79 -5.59 -12.65
C ALA A 436 -8.43 -5.22 -14.09
N ASN A 437 -7.13 -5.04 -14.37
CA ASN A 437 -6.61 -4.70 -15.68
C ASN A 437 -5.91 -5.91 -16.35
N ASN A 438 -6.54 -7.08 -16.28
CA ASN A 438 -6.07 -8.24 -17.03
C ASN A 438 -6.27 -7.99 -18.55
N GLY A 439 -5.25 -8.25 -19.36
CA GLY A 439 -5.26 -7.85 -20.78
C GLY A 439 -4.81 -6.40 -21.06
N SER A 440 -4.24 -5.70 -20.07
CA SER A 440 -3.61 -4.38 -20.20
C SER A 440 -2.38 -4.36 -21.12
N ALA A 441 -1.79 -3.17 -21.33
CA ALA A 441 -0.50 -3.00 -22.00
C ALA A 441 0.71 -3.35 -21.11
N LEU A 442 0.57 -3.45 -19.79
CA LEU A 442 1.71 -3.64 -18.88
C LEU A 442 2.36 -5.02 -19.07
N CYS A 443 3.56 -5.02 -19.65
CA CYS A 443 4.34 -6.23 -19.96
C CYS A 443 5.53 -6.42 -19.01
N PHE A 444 6.02 -5.36 -18.38
CA PHE A 444 7.17 -5.40 -17.48
C PHE A 444 6.86 -4.64 -16.19
N LEU A 445 7.06 -5.30 -15.06
CA LEU A 445 6.95 -4.71 -13.73
C LEU A 445 8.17 -5.10 -12.88
N SER A 446 8.90 -4.11 -12.36
CA SER A 446 9.97 -4.35 -11.39
C SER A 446 9.60 -3.81 -10.03
N LEU A 447 9.53 -4.70 -9.03
CA LEU A 447 9.32 -4.40 -7.62
C LEU A 447 10.58 -4.67 -6.79
N GLU A 448 11.73 -4.86 -7.43
CA GLU A 448 12.98 -5.24 -6.79
C GLU A 448 13.29 -4.42 -5.53
N SER A 449 13.87 -5.04 -4.51
CA SER A 449 14.36 -4.37 -3.30
C SER A 449 13.29 -3.53 -2.58
N ASN A 450 12.04 -4.00 -2.56
CA ASN A 450 10.94 -3.46 -1.75
C ASN A 450 10.50 -4.48 -0.70
N PRO A 451 10.26 -4.11 0.57
CA PRO A 451 9.87 -5.05 1.62
C PRO A 451 8.37 -5.45 1.54
N LEU A 452 7.94 -6.05 0.43
CA LEU A 452 6.53 -6.34 0.11
C LEU A 452 5.84 -7.24 1.16
N ALA A 453 6.59 -8.15 1.77
CA ALA A 453 6.08 -9.06 2.81
C ALA A 453 6.06 -8.45 4.23
N THR A 454 6.28 -7.14 4.38
CA THR A 454 6.22 -6.44 5.67
C THR A 454 4.93 -5.60 5.79
N GLY A 455 4.50 -5.33 7.02
CA GLY A 455 3.25 -4.60 7.30
C GLY A 455 2.03 -5.47 7.58
N ASP A 456 0.90 -4.82 7.88
CA ASP A 456 -0.36 -5.49 8.20
C ASP A 456 -0.94 -6.25 7.00
N ASN A 457 -1.54 -7.41 7.23
CA ASN A 457 -2.12 -8.27 6.18
C ASN A 457 -1.13 -8.69 5.08
N ASN A 458 0.17 -8.75 5.37
CA ASN A 458 1.20 -9.16 4.42
C ASN A 458 0.89 -10.49 3.70
N LYS A 459 0.44 -11.51 4.43
CA LYS A 459 0.06 -12.82 3.86
C LYS A 459 -1.03 -12.71 2.80
N GLU A 460 -2.07 -11.91 3.07
CA GLU A 460 -3.18 -11.71 2.13
C GLU A 460 -2.70 -10.92 0.90
N SER A 461 -1.89 -9.88 1.11
CA SER A 461 -1.37 -9.06 0.01
C SER A 461 -0.48 -9.86 -0.97
N ILE A 462 0.39 -10.73 -0.44
CA ILE A 462 1.26 -11.59 -1.27
C ILE A 462 0.46 -12.69 -1.96
N ALA A 463 -0.50 -13.30 -1.27
CA ALA A 463 -1.39 -14.29 -1.89
C ALA A 463 -2.20 -13.68 -3.03
N LEU A 464 -2.69 -12.44 -2.86
CA LEU A 464 -3.39 -11.73 -3.92
C LEU A 464 -2.45 -11.38 -5.08
N LEU A 465 -1.21 -10.97 -4.81
CA LEU A 465 -0.21 -10.71 -5.84
C LEU A 465 0.11 -11.99 -6.64
N ALA A 466 0.31 -13.12 -5.98
CA ALA A 466 0.52 -14.40 -6.65
C ALA A 466 -0.67 -14.76 -7.55
N LYS A 467 -1.90 -14.62 -7.04
CA LYS A 467 -3.14 -14.83 -7.83
C LYS A 467 -3.23 -13.87 -9.02
N ALA A 468 -2.88 -12.60 -8.83
CA ALA A 468 -2.85 -11.59 -9.88
C ALA A 468 -1.88 -11.98 -10.99
N VAL A 469 -0.65 -12.38 -10.64
CA VAL A 469 0.35 -12.86 -11.60
C VAL A 469 -0.13 -14.13 -12.31
N GLY A 470 -0.74 -15.07 -11.60
CA GLY A 470 -1.33 -16.28 -12.20
C GLY A 470 -2.43 -16.00 -13.22
N ALA A 471 -3.30 -15.03 -12.95
CA ALA A 471 -4.42 -14.68 -13.82
C ALA A 471 -4.08 -13.65 -14.92
N ASN A 472 -2.94 -12.96 -14.82
CA ASN A 472 -2.59 -11.89 -15.74
C ASN A 472 -2.17 -12.46 -17.11
N THR A 473 -2.69 -11.87 -18.17
CA THR A 473 -2.49 -12.29 -19.58
C THR A 473 -1.63 -11.33 -20.40
N SER A 474 -1.04 -10.31 -19.76
CA SER A 474 -0.24 -9.28 -20.43
C SER A 474 1.20 -9.21 -19.94
N LEU A 475 1.43 -9.54 -18.67
CA LEU A 475 2.73 -9.47 -18.03
C LEU A 475 3.65 -10.55 -18.59
N VAL A 476 4.82 -10.13 -19.07
CA VAL A 476 5.86 -10.97 -19.69
C VAL A 476 7.08 -11.10 -18.78
N SER A 477 7.39 -10.04 -18.02
CA SER A 477 8.50 -10.01 -17.09
C SER A 477 8.10 -9.36 -15.77
N LEU A 478 8.47 -10.02 -14.67
CA LEU A 478 8.25 -9.55 -13.31
C LEU A 478 9.55 -9.71 -12.51
N SER A 479 9.98 -8.66 -11.83
CA SER A 479 11.07 -8.76 -10.85
C SER A 479 10.56 -8.61 -9.43
N LEU A 480 10.77 -9.65 -8.63
CA LEU A 480 10.53 -9.74 -7.18
C LEU A 480 11.84 -9.94 -6.42
N TRP A 481 12.97 -9.53 -7.02
CA TRP A 481 14.28 -9.69 -6.41
C TRP A 481 14.35 -8.96 -5.07
N ARG A 482 14.89 -9.61 -4.02
CA ARG A 482 15.06 -9.03 -2.67
C ARG A 482 13.78 -8.36 -2.13
N CYS A 483 12.63 -9.05 -2.23
CA CYS A 483 11.34 -8.52 -1.78
C CYS A 483 10.92 -8.97 -0.36
N GLY A 484 11.78 -9.73 0.32
CA GLY A 484 11.50 -10.26 1.66
C GLY A 484 10.49 -11.40 1.67
N LEU A 485 10.31 -12.09 0.54
CA LEU A 485 9.31 -13.16 0.40
C LEU A 485 9.79 -14.46 1.06
N GLY A 486 8.87 -15.14 1.77
CA GLY A 486 9.11 -16.37 2.51
C GLY A 486 8.91 -17.65 1.68
N ILE A 487 9.18 -18.81 2.29
CA ILE A 487 9.00 -20.13 1.65
C ILE A 487 7.55 -20.34 1.20
N ASN A 488 6.58 -20.04 2.07
CA ASN A 488 5.15 -20.20 1.74
C ASN A 488 4.71 -19.32 0.57
N ASP A 489 5.33 -18.15 0.40
CA ASP A 489 5.03 -17.23 -0.70
C ASP A 489 5.53 -17.82 -2.03
N GLY A 490 6.70 -18.47 -2.02
CA GLY A 490 7.24 -19.19 -3.18
C GLY A 490 6.27 -20.27 -3.69
N LYS A 491 5.67 -21.03 -2.77
CA LYS A 491 4.64 -22.02 -3.09
C LYS A 491 3.38 -21.40 -3.72
N LEU A 492 2.93 -20.25 -3.23
CA LEU A 492 1.79 -19.53 -3.80
C LEU A 492 2.07 -19.08 -5.24
N PHE A 493 3.26 -18.50 -5.49
CA PHE A 493 3.67 -18.13 -6.84
C PHE A 493 3.80 -19.35 -7.77
N ALA A 494 4.38 -20.46 -7.29
CA ALA A 494 4.49 -21.69 -8.06
C ALA A 494 3.11 -22.21 -8.48
N GLN A 495 2.18 -22.34 -7.54
CA GLN A 495 0.82 -22.80 -7.83
C GLN A 495 0.09 -21.86 -8.80
N ALA A 496 0.17 -20.55 -8.60
CA ALA A 496 -0.53 -19.58 -9.44
C ALA A 496 0.01 -19.55 -10.88
N ILE A 497 1.34 -19.61 -11.06
CA ILE A 497 1.98 -19.57 -12.37
C ILE A 497 1.72 -20.86 -13.14
N ILE A 498 1.80 -22.02 -12.48
CA ILE A 498 1.57 -23.33 -13.10
C ILE A 498 0.11 -23.49 -13.56
N ASN A 499 -0.84 -23.02 -12.75
CA ASN A 499 -2.27 -23.25 -13.01
C ASN A 499 -2.90 -22.25 -13.98
N GLY A 500 -2.37 -21.03 -14.09
CA GLY A 500 -3.06 -19.94 -14.80
C GLY A 500 -2.23 -19.17 -15.82
N ASN A 501 -0.92 -19.02 -15.61
CA ASN A 501 -0.15 -18.06 -16.39
C ASN A 501 0.36 -18.66 -17.71
N SER A 502 0.16 -17.94 -18.82
CA SER A 502 0.59 -18.35 -20.16
C SER A 502 1.38 -17.28 -20.93
N THR A 503 1.78 -16.19 -20.26
CA THR A 503 2.48 -15.05 -20.90
C THR A 503 3.80 -14.69 -20.24
N LEU A 504 3.97 -15.01 -18.95
CA LEU A 504 5.17 -14.73 -18.19
C LEU A 504 6.32 -15.62 -18.69
N VAL A 505 7.41 -14.99 -19.06
CA VAL A 505 8.63 -15.63 -19.58
C VAL A 505 9.80 -15.43 -18.62
N SER A 506 9.81 -14.32 -17.91
CA SER A 506 10.89 -13.93 -16.99
C SER A 506 10.29 -13.61 -15.62
N LEU A 507 10.76 -14.31 -14.60
CA LEU A 507 10.44 -14.03 -13.20
C LEU A 507 11.73 -14.05 -12.39
N GLU A 508 12.14 -12.90 -11.88
CA GLU A 508 13.33 -12.78 -11.03
C GLU A 508 12.90 -12.87 -9.57
N MET A 509 13.41 -13.87 -8.84
CA MET A 509 13.00 -14.15 -7.46
C MET A 509 14.18 -14.27 -6.49
N GLY A 510 15.39 -13.91 -6.95
CA GLY A 510 16.60 -14.05 -6.15
C GLY A 510 16.58 -13.19 -4.88
N TYR A 511 17.41 -13.56 -3.91
CA TYR A 511 17.48 -12.91 -2.60
C TYR A 511 16.14 -12.89 -1.83
N ASN A 512 15.33 -13.93 -2.04
CA ASN A 512 14.19 -14.30 -1.19
C ASN A 512 14.43 -15.68 -0.55
N LEU A 513 13.47 -16.16 0.24
CA LEU A 513 13.56 -17.44 0.95
C LEU A 513 12.74 -18.54 0.26
N PHE A 514 12.80 -18.64 -1.07
CA PHE A 514 12.03 -19.64 -1.81
C PHE A 514 12.69 -21.02 -1.74
N ASP A 515 11.88 -22.07 -1.66
CA ASP A 515 12.38 -23.44 -1.74
C ASP A 515 12.80 -23.76 -3.18
N ASN A 516 13.89 -24.52 -3.32
CA ASN A 516 14.44 -24.90 -4.62
C ASN A 516 13.43 -25.68 -5.47
N LEU A 517 12.56 -26.48 -4.84
CA LEU A 517 11.51 -27.23 -5.53
C LEU A 517 10.50 -26.30 -6.22
N ASP A 518 10.06 -25.25 -5.53
CA ASP A 518 9.11 -24.27 -6.07
C ASP A 518 9.77 -23.46 -7.20
N VAL A 519 11.03 -23.05 -7.02
CA VAL A 519 11.79 -22.34 -8.05
C VAL A 519 11.98 -23.19 -9.30
N GLU A 520 12.28 -24.48 -9.15
CA GLU A 520 12.44 -25.39 -10.28
C GLU A 520 11.11 -25.61 -11.02
N ALA A 521 10.00 -25.74 -10.28
CA ALA A 521 8.68 -25.89 -10.87
C ALA A 521 8.27 -24.64 -11.68
N ILE A 522 8.51 -23.45 -11.13
CA ILE A 522 8.31 -22.17 -11.83
C ILE A 522 9.20 -22.10 -13.07
N ALA A 523 10.50 -22.42 -12.96
CA ALA A 523 11.43 -22.36 -14.08
C ALA A 523 10.99 -23.28 -15.24
N ARG A 524 10.56 -24.50 -14.94
CA ARG A 524 10.01 -25.43 -15.95
C ARG A 524 8.77 -24.84 -16.65
N GLN A 525 7.88 -24.21 -15.90
CA GLN A 525 6.69 -23.57 -16.47
C GLN A 525 7.05 -22.37 -17.36
N LEU A 526 7.97 -21.50 -16.94
CA LEU A 526 8.42 -20.35 -17.74
C LEU A 526 9.08 -20.77 -19.05
N VAL A 527 9.92 -21.81 -19.03
CA VAL A 527 10.53 -22.38 -20.25
C VAL A 527 9.46 -22.93 -21.19
N SER A 528 8.48 -23.66 -20.66
CA SER A 528 7.34 -24.18 -21.43
C SER A 528 6.54 -23.05 -22.09
N THR A 529 6.23 -21.98 -21.34
CA THR A 529 5.55 -20.79 -21.85
C THR A 529 6.37 -20.10 -22.94
N TYR A 530 7.67 -19.90 -22.74
CA TYR A 530 8.57 -19.33 -23.74
C TYR A 530 8.56 -20.13 -25.05
N ASP A 531 8.70 -21.45 -24.97
CA ASP A 531 8.69 -22.33 -26.14
C ASP A 531 7.33 -22.30 -26.86
N MET A 532 6.24 -22.29 -26.10
CA MET A 532 4.88 -22.17 -26.64
C MET A 532 4.69 -20.86 -27.39
N LEU A 533 5.11 -19.72 -26.82
CA LEU A 533 5.02 -18.41 -27.46
C LEU A 533 5.91 -18.32 -28.70
N LYS A 534 7.13 -18.86 -28.64
CA LYS A 534 8.06 -18.94 -29.77
C LYS A 534 7.47 -19.78 -30.92
N ARG A 535 6.82 -20.91 -30.61
CA ARG A 535 6.11 -21.74 -31.59
C ARG A 535 4.92 -21.02 -32.20
N LYS A 536 4.09 -20.34 -31.39
CA LYS A 536 2.97 -19.51 -31.89
C LYS A 536 3.47 -18.44 -32.86
N GLN A 537 4.51 -17.69 -32.48
CA GLN A 537 5.09 -16.66 -33.34
C GLN A 537 5.62 -17.26 -34.67
N THR A 538 6.25 -18.43 -34.61
CA THR A 538 6.72 -19.16 -35.79
C THR A 538 5.55 -19.60 -36.67
N MET A 539 4.46 -20.15 -36.11
CA MET A 539 3.26 -20.57 -36.84
C MET A 539 2.53 -19.39 -37.50
N TYR A 540 2.39 -18.25 -36.81
CA TYR A 540 1.82 -17.03 -37.38
C TYR A 540 2.63 -16.53 -38.57
N PHE A 541 3.97 -16.58 -38.46
CA PHE A 541 4.86 -16.27 -39.58
C PHE A 541 4.60 -17.25 -40.74
N HIS A 542 4.61 -18.57 -40.51
CA HIS A 542 4.37 -19.55 -41.57
C HIS A 542 2.98 -19.41 -42.21
N SER A 543 1.94 -19.08 -41.44
CA SER A 543 0.56 -18.88 -41.93
C SER A 543 0.40 -17.62 -42.79
N HIS A 544 0.98 -16.48 -42.38
CA HIS A 544 0.92 -15.24 -43.17
C HIS A 544 1.78 -15.27 -44.43
N TYR A 545 2.82 -16.12 -44.51
CA TYR A 545 3.61 -16.31 -45.72
C TYR A 545 3.20 -17.53 -46.56
N HIS A 546 2.17 -18.28 -46.14
CA HIS A 546 1.56 -19.36 -46.93
C HIS A 546 0.37 -18.93 -47.80
N CYS A 547 0.17 -17.63 -48.02
CA CYS A 547 -0.59 -17.11 -49.17
C CYS A 547 0.41 -16.56 -50.21
N ASN A 548 1.06 -17.48 -50.95
CA ASN A 548 1.68 -17.33 -52.28
C ASN A 548 2.74 -18.42 -52.51
N CYS A 549 2.36 -19.69 -52.34
CA CYS A 549 3.20 -20.82 -52.75
C CYS A 549 2.61 -21.53 -53.97
N THR A 550 2.73 -20.87 -55.13
CA THR A 550 2.78 -21.55 -56.44
C THR A 550 4.08 -21.29 -57.22
N ASP A 551 5.16 -20.78 -56.60
CA ASP A 551 6.46 -20.71 -57.31
C ASP A 551 7.67 -21.00 -56.41
N LYS A 552 8.35 -22.12 -56.71
CA LYS A 552 9.60 -22.56 -56.04
C LYS A 552 10.77 -21.61 -56.30
N ASP A 553 10.72 -20.82 -57.38
CA ASP A 553 11.78 -19.88 -57.74
C ASP A 553 11.80 -18.61 -56.88
N THR A 554 10.64 -18.18 -56.39
CA THR A 554 10.52 -16.98 -55.54
C THR A 554 11.14 -17.21 -54.17
N ASN A 555 11.00 -18.42 -53.62
CA ASN A 555 11.60 -18.81 -52.34
C ASN A 555 13.13 -18.93 -52.44
N ARG A 556 13.66 -19.40 -53.60
CA ARG A 556 15.10 -19.39 -53.88
C ARG A 556 15.65 -17.96 -54.00
N LYS A 557 14.94 -17.06 -54.70
CA LYS A 557 15.30 -15.64 -54.82
C LYS A 557 15.24 -14.92 -53.48
N TYR A 558 14.27 -15.22 -52.63
CA TYR A 558 14.15 -14.61 -51.31
C TYR A 558 15.23 -15.08 -50.33
N ARG A 559 15.57 -16.38 -50.32
CA ARG A 559 16.70 -16.91 -49.52
C ARG A 559 18.03 -16.30 -49.98
N ALA A 560 18.22 -16.14 -51.29
CA ALA A 560 19.39 -15.45 -51.84
C ALA A 560 19.43 -13.96 -51.45
N ALA A 561 18.30 -13.25 -51.50
CA ALA A 561 18.21 -11.84 -51.12
C ALA A 561 18.43 -11.60 -49.61
N LYS A 562 17.96 -12.52 -48.75
CA LYS A 562 18.21 -12.47 -47.31
C LYS A 562 19.70 -12.69 -47.00
N LEU A 563 20.31 -13.73 -47.58
CA LEU A 563 21.75 -13.99 -47.46
C LEU A 563 22.59 -12.84 -48.00
N ALA A 564 22.17 -12.19 -49.10
CA ALA A 564 22.85 -11.03 -49.65
C ALA A 564 22.78 -9.81 -48.71
N ARG A 565 21.62 -9.54 -48.09
CA ARG A 565 21.48 -8.44 -47.10
C ARG A 565 22.27 -8.70 -45.83
N GLU A 566 22.28 -9.93 -45.34
CA GLU A 566 23.09 -10.32 -44.17
C GLU A 566 24.58 -10.22 -44.48
N ALA A 567 25.00 -10.61 -45.69
CA ALA A 567 26.38 -10.46 -46.15
C ALA A 567 26.78 -8.98 -46.30
N GLU A 568 25.91 -8.13 -46.86
CA GLU A 568 26.15 -6.68 -47.02
C GLU A 568 26.27 -5.98 -45.66
N LEU A 569 25.41 -6.32 -44.69
CA LEU A 569 25.49 -5.77 -43.34
C LEU A 569 26.78 -6.22 -42.64
N ALA A 570 27.14 -7.50 -42.78
CA ALA A 570 28.40 -8.02 -42.24
C ALA A 570 29.62 -7.40 -42.93
N GLU A 571 29.52 -7.03 -44.21
CA GLU A 571 30.59 -6.35 -44.94
C GLU A 571 30.74 -4.90 -44.50
N LYS A 572 29.63 -4.17 -44.28
CA LYS A 572 29.67 -2.82 -43.67
C LYS A 572 30.29 -2.84 -42.28
N GLN A 573 29.91 -3.81 -41.44
CA GLN A 573 30.52 -3.99 -40.12
C GLN A 573 32.02 -4.31 -40.21
N ARG A 574 32.43 -5.15 -41.16
CA ARG A 574 33.85 -5.42 -41.42
C ARG A 574 34.60 -4.17 -41.89
N GLN A 575 34.00 -3.35 -42.76
CA GLN A 575 34.59 -2.10 -43.24
C GLN A 575 34.72 -1.07 -42.10
N GLU A 576 33.72 -0.95 -41.22
CA GLU A 576 33.81 -0.08 -40.05
C GLU A 576 34.89 -0.53 -39.07
N ILE A 577 35.00 -1.84 -38.81
CA ILE A 577 36.07 -2.41 -37.98
C ILE A 577 37.43 -2.17 -38.62
N GLN A 578 37.56 -2.39 -39.93
CA GLN A 578 38.80 -2.16 -40.68
C GLN A 578 39.21 -0.68 -40.65
N SER A 579 38.27 0.25 -40.83
CA SER A 579 38.52 1.69 -40.74
C SER A 579 39.02 2.08 -39.35
N LYS A 580 38.44 1.51 -38.28
CA LYS A 580 38.90 1.75 -36.90
C LYS A 580 40.31 1.23 -36.66
N ILE A 581 40.62 0.02 -37.16
CA ILE A 581 41.97 -0.54 -37.07
C ILE A 581 42.98 0.32 -37.83
N GLU A 582 42.61 0.84 -39.00
CA GLU A 582 43.47 1.72 -39.80
C GLU A 582 43.70 3.08 -39.15
N GLU A 583 42.66 3.67 -38.55
CA GLU A 583 42.76 4.88 -37.73
C GLU A 583 43.68 4.68 -36.53
N GLU A 584 43.52 3.58 -35.77
CA GLU A 584 44.41 3.25 -34.65
C GLU A 584 45.86 3.05 -35.10
N LEU A 585 46.08 2.36 -36.23
CA LEU A 585 47.42 2.15 -36.78
C LEU A 585 48.04 3.48 -37.24
N ALA A 586 47.25 4.40 -37.81
CA ALA A 586 47.72 5.72 -38.20
C ALA A 586 48.09 6.58 -36.99
N GLN A 587 47.27 6.57 -35.93
CA GLN A 587 47.57 7.23 -34.66
C GLN A 587 48.85 6.67 -34.04
N GLN A 588 49.04 5.35 -34.07
CA GLN A 588 50.24 4.69 -33.56
C GLN A 588 51.49 5.10 -34.36
N LYS A 589 51.40 5.18 -35.70
CA LYS A 589 52.50 5.64 -36.55
C LYS A 589 52.88 7.10 -36.27
N GLU A 590 51.90 7.99 -36.08
CA GLU A 590 52.19 9.39 -35.73
C GLU A 590 52.80 9.50 -34.33
N LEU A 591 52.34 8.69 -33.38
CA LEU A 591 52.95 8.61 -32.05
C LEU A 591 54.40 8.12 -32.12
N ASP A 592 54.68 7.09 -32.91
CA ASP A 592 56.03 6.54 -33.05
C ASP A 592 56.96 7.50 -33.82
N LYS A 593 56.43 8.23 -34.81
CA LYS A 593 57.14 9.32 -35.49
C LYS A 593 57.45 10.48 -34.54
N ALA A 594 56.51 10.87 -33.68
CA ALA A 594 56.74 11.88 -32.65
C ALA A 594 57.81 11.44 -31.65
N LYS A 595 57.78 10.18 -31.20
CA LYS A 595 58.84 9.59 -30.34
C LYS A 595 60.20 9.58 -31.04
N TRP A 596 60.24 9.28 -32.33
CA TRP A 596 61.48 9.29 -33.11
C TRP A 596 62.06 10.71 -33.25
N LEU A 597 61.22 11.69 -33.60
CA LEU A 597 61.63 13.10 -33.68
C LEU A 597 62.13 13.63 -32.34
N ALA A 598 61.46 13.29 -31.24
CA ALA A 598 61.90 13.66 -29.89
C ALA A 598 63.27 13.05 -29.54
N ARG A 599 63.54 11.79 -29.94
CA ARG A 599 64.87 11.16 -29.78
C ARG A 599 65.94 11.85 -30.62
N GLU A 600 65.66 12.17 -31.88
CA GLU A 600 66.56 12.92 -32.77
C GLU A 600 66.89 14.31 -32.19
N GLU A 601 65.88 15.02 -31.70
CA GLU A 601 66.07 16.33 -31.10
C GLU A 601 66.90 16.26 -29.80
N ALA A 602 66.69 15.23 -28.98
CA ALA A 602 67.52 14.97 -27.81
C ALA A 602 68.98 14.70 -28.19
N ILE A 603 69.25 13.90 -29.23
CA ILE A 603 70.60 13.65 -29.74
C ILE A 603 71.26 14.94 -30.23
N ARG A 604 70.51 15.78 -30.97
CA ARG A 604 71.01 17.08 -31.45
C ARG A 604 71.25 18.05 -30.30
N ALA A 605 70.41 18.03 -29.26
CA ALA A 605 70.59 18.84 -28.06
C ALA A 605 71.84 18.42 -27.29
N ASP A 606 72.10 17.12 -27.16
CA ASP A 606 73.32 16.58 -26.56
C ASP A 606 74.57 16.94 -27.37
N ALA A 607 74.51 16.89 -28.70
CA ALA A 607 75.60 17.32 -29.57
C ALA A 607 75.92 18.82 -29.39
N ARG A 608 74.89 19.68 -29.37
CA ARG A 608 75.04 21.12 -29.09
C ARG A 608 75.63 21.38 -27.70
N ARG A 609 75.25 20.57 -26.70
CA ARG A 609 75.83 20.63 -25.35
C ARG A 609 77.32 20.30 -25.37
N ARG A 610 77.72 19.22 -26.04
CA ARG A 610 79.14 18.84 -26.18
C ARG A 610 79.95 19.88 -26.94
N GLU A 611 79.42 20.43 -28.03
CA GLU A 611 80.09 21.53 -28.75
C GLU A 611 80.24 22.80 -27.90
N ALA A 612 79.22 23.14 -27.10
CA ALA A 612 79.29 24.27 -26.18
C ALA A 612 80.32 24.03 -25.06
N GLU A 613 80.41 22.81 -24.54
CA GLU A 613 81.43 22.40 -23.58
C GLU A 613 82.84 22.44 -24.19
N GLU A 614 83.02 21.95 -25.42
CA GLU A 614 84.30 22.03 -26.14
C GLU A 614 84.71 23.47 -26.43
N ARG A 615 83.77 24.34 -26.85
CA ARG A 615 84.05 25.77 -27.02
C ARG A 615 84.44 26.43 -25.71
N LYS A 616 83.75 26.10 -24.61
CA LYS A 616 84.09 26.62 -23.29
C LYS A 616 85.49 26.17 -22.87
N LEU A 617 85.82 24.89 -23.07
CA LEU A 617 87.14 24.33 -22.80
C LEU A 617 88.21 24.98 -23.70
N GLY A 618 87.90 25.26 -24.96
CA GLY A 618 88.77 25.97 -25.90
C GLY A 618 89.08 27.40 -25.44
N LEU A 619 88.05 28.17 -25.05
CA LEU A 619 88.18 29.51 -24.50
C LEU A 619 88.96 29.51 -23.18
N GLU A 620 88.76 28.51 -22.32
CA GLU A 620 89.53 28.34 -21.09
C GLU A 620 91.01 28.05 -21.38
N LYS A 621 91.33 27.20 -22.36
CA LYS A 621 92.70 26.93 -22.82
C LYS A 621 93.35 28.17 -23.42
N GLU A 622 92.64 28.95 -24.24
CA GLU A 622 93.14 30.21 -24.79
C GLU A 622 93.40 31.24 -23.69
N ALA A 623 92.49 31.38 -22.72
CA ALA A 623 92.67 32.26 -21.57
C ALA A 623 93.87 31.84 -20.71
N GLN A 624 94.11 30.54 -20.53
CA GLN A 624 95.30 30.03 -19.85
C GLN A 624 96.58 30.33 -20.64
N LEU A 625 96.56 30.14 -21.96
CA LEU A 625 97.69 30.44 -22.84
C LEU A 625 98.01 31.94 -22.83
N GLN A 626 96.99 32.80 -22.83
CA GLN A 626 97.15 34.24 -22.76
C GLN A 626 97.73 34.68 -21.41
N LYS A 627 97.24 34.11 -20.29
CA LYS A 627 97.87 34.31 -18.97
C LYS A 627 99.32 33.85 -18.95
N ALA A 628 99.64 32.71 -19.56
CA ALA A 628 101.01 32.21 -19.65
C ALA A 628 101.90 33.13 -20.51
N ARG A 629 101.38 33.67 -21.62
CA ARG A 629 102.08 34.67 -22.45
C ARG A 629 102.30 35.97 -21.68
N GLU A 630 101.30 36.47 -20.96
CA GLU A 630 101.45 37.65 -20.11
C GLU A 630 102.46 37.43 -18.98
N GLN A 631 102.49 36.24 -18.37
CA GLN A 631 103.51 35.88 -17.39
C GLN A 631 104.90 35.79 -18.00
N ALA A 632 105.04 35.19 -19.19
CA ALA A 632 106.31 35.15 -19.92
C ALA A 632 106.77 36.57 -20.31
N GLN A 633 105.86 37.43 -20.75
CA GLN A 633 106.13 38.83 -21.07
C GLN A 633 106.56 39.60 -19.81
N LYS A 634 105.88 39.40 -18.67
CA LYS A 634 106.29 39.98 -17.38
C LYS A 634 107.65 39.47 -16.92
N MET A 635 107.97 38.19 -17.15
CA MET A 635 109.30 37.64 -16.86
C MET A 635 110.37 38.22 -17.78
N GLU A 636 110.07 38.40 -19.08
CA GLU A 636 110.99 39.02 -20.03
C GLU A 636 111.18 40.51 -19.74
N ASP A 637 110.12 41.25 -19.40
CA ASP A 637 110.18 42.63 -18.94
C ASP A 637 110.97 42.75 -17.61
N ALA A 638 110.82 41.79 -16.70
CA ALA A 638 111.63 41.72 -15.49
C ALA A 638 113.11 41.42 -15.82
N ARG A 639 113.39 40.56 -16.80
CA ARG A 639 114.74 40.26 -17.31
C ARG A 639 115.38 41.47 -18.00
N VAL A 640 114.60 42.24 -18.78
CA VAL A 640 115.03 43.50 -19.42
C VAL A 640 115.22 44.60 -18.38
N LYS A 641 114.39 44.67 -17.33
CA LYS A 641 114.61 45.58 -16.19
C LYS A 641 115.87 45.18 -15.40
N MET A 642 116.14 43.89 -15.21
CA MET A 642 117.37 43.38 -14.60
C MET A 642 118.61 43.68 -15.45
N SER A 643 118.52 43.59 -16.79
CA SER A 643 119.62 43.98 -17.69
C SER A 643 119.86 45.50 -17.70
N LYS A 644 118.80 46.31 -17.65
CA LYS A 644 118.89 47.77 -17.48
C LYS A 644 119.45 48.16 -16.10
N LYS A 645 119.15 47.40 -15.03
CA LYS A 645 119.75 47.59 -13.69
C LYS A 645 121.26 47.25 -13.69
N LYS A 646 121.68 46.19 -14.41
CA LYS A 646 123.11 45.91 -14.67
C LYS A 646 123.80 47.01 -15.48
N SER A 647 123.10 47.70 -16.38
CA SER A 647 123.65 48.86 -17.12
C SER A 647 123.74 50.15 -16.28
N LYS A 648 122.85 50.36 -15.29
CA LYS A 648 122.89 51.50 -14.36
C LYS A 648 123.88 51.35 -13.21
N CYS A 649 124.23 50.12 -12.79
CA CYS A 649 125.37 49.90 -11.87
C CYS A 649 126.75 50.11 -12.52
N LYS A 650 126.83 50.24 -13.85
CA LYS A 650 128.09 50.58 -14.57
C LYS A 650 128.44 52.07 -14.56
N LYS A 651 127.63 52.95 -13.94
CA LYS A 651 127.87 54.42 -13.89
C LYS A 651 127.86 54.99 -12.46
N GLY A 652 128.42 54.23 -11.52
CA GLY A 652 128.72 54.67 -10.16
C GLY A 652 130.04 54.07 -9.67
N GLY A 653 131.12 54.28 -10.43
CA GLY A 653 132.46 53.81 -10.08
C GLY A 653 133.47 54.14 -11.19
N LYS A 654 134.21 55.23 -11.01
CA LYS A 654 135.43 55.56 -11.77
C LYS A 654 136.62 55.30 -10.84
N LYS A 655 137.70 54.73 -11.39
CA LYS A 655 139.12 54.88 -10.95
C LYS A 655 139.57 54.14 -9.67
N LYS A 656 140.32 53.05 -9.85
CA LYS A 656 141.78 53.05 -9.81
C LYS A 656 142.31 51.99 -10.77
#